data_AF-W9RL45-F1
#
_entry.id   AF-W9RL45-F1
#
_cell.length_a   1.000
_cell.length_b   1.000
_cell.length_c   1.000
_cell.angle_alpha   90.00
_cell.angle_beta   90.00
_cell.angle_gamma   90.00
#
_symmetry.space_group_name_H-M   'P 1'
#
loop_
_entity.id
_entity.type
_entity.pdbx_description
1 polymer ?
#
loop_
_entity_poly.entity_id
_entity_poly.type
_entity_poly.pdbx_seq_one_letter_code
_entity_poly.pdbx_strand_id
1 'polypeptide(L)'
;MENAAEKVGLWEGLLRSHQKSLKALFSPKSANADQNDDVRSIPHLSPLANSVVSRCSRILKIPTEELEAQFGIAIPEDTKELLTYSRNFLEFCSYQALHMLTKRPDYLSDKEFRRLTFDMMLAWEVPSVENKQLEKEAESCSNQEVEDEAAWSLFYSSSTKMAVQVDDKKTVGPEAFARIAPACAAVADIITVHNLFDALTTSSRCRLHFLVYDKYIRSLDKIIKAAKSALVPSVGNLQLSEGEIVLDVDGTIPTQPVLQHIGISAWPGRLTLTNYALYFESLGVGMYDKAVRYDLATDMKQVIKPELTGPLGARLFDKAVMYKSTSIADPVYLEFPEFKGNSRRDYWLDICLEVLYAHRFIRKNSLKEIQKSEVLARVILGIFRYRALREAFRYSASHYKTLLPFNLAESLPRGDFILETLSSRLVLLNADAAKGDVSGSPYAKPQSKLSPVSLLALCQLGFILAKEGNIDEESIIVGDVCVGETNPLELAVKQSVSDTSSAEAAQATVDQVKVEGIDTNVAVMKELLFPAIEIGRRLQILASWEDPYKSTMFLVLTCYSILRGWTRYILPFLLLFTAVLMIWRRQFNKGKPLEPFRVTPPPNRNAVEQLLTLQDAISQVEALIQAGNIILLKLRAVLFAVLPQATDMVALLLVVLAAVFAFVPLRYIITLVFLEVFTREMPYRKESNDKLVRRVREWWIRIPAAPVQLIKPDDNKKKKS
;
A
#
# COMPACT_ATOMS: atom_id res chain seq x y z
N MET A 1 22.71 -16.65 50.40
CA MET A 1 21.44 -16.14 49.84
C MET A 1 21.19 -14.66 50.19
N GLU A 2 21.87 -14.06 51.17
CA GLU A 2 21.73 -12.63 51.50
C GLU A 2 22.31 -11.66 50.45
N ASN A 3 23.45 -11.99 49.81
CA ASN A 3 24.09 -11.09 48.82
C ASN A 3 23.32 -10.90 47.50
N ALA A 4 22.33 -11.76 47.20
CA ALA A 4 21.48 -11.62 46.02
C ALA A 4 20.30 -10.66 46.26
N ALA A 5 19.77 -10.63 47.49
CA ALA A 5 18.67 -9.74 47.87
C ALA A 5 19.14 -8.27 47.99
N GLU A 6 20.37 -8.03 48.46
CA GLU A 6 20.96 -6.68 48.54
C GLU A 6 21.21 -6.07 47.15
N LYS A 7 21.67 -6.86 46.17
CA LYS A 7 21.85 -6.38 44.80
C LYS A 7 20.52 -6.00 44.16
N VAL A 8 19.47 -6.80 44.33
CA VAL A 8 18.13 -6.49 43.79
C VAL A 8 17.56 -5.20 44.42
N GLY A 9 17.73 -5.01 45.73
CA GLY A 9 17.32 -3.78 46.42
C GLY A 9 18.08 -2.53 45.96
N LEU A 10 19.38 -2.67 45.63
CA LEU A 10 20.20 -1.58 45.10
C LEU A 10 19.76 -1.18 43.68
N TRP A 11 19.46 -2.16 42.82
CA TRP A 11 18.96 -1.94 41.47
C TRP A 11 17.56 -1.32 41.46
N GLU A 12 16.66 -1.76 42.34
CA GLU A 12 15.34 -1.12 42.52
C GLU A 12 15.46 0.30 43.07
N GLY A 13 16.42 0.56 43.96
CA GLY A 13 16.74 1.89 44.46
C GLY A 13 17.24 2.83 43.37
N LEU A 14 18.08 2.32 42.46
CA LEU A 14 18.62 3.07 41.32
C LEU A 14 17.54 3.34 40.26
N LEU A 15 16.67 2.36 39.97
CA LEU A 15 15.49 2.54 39.10
C LEU A 15 14.52 3.59 39.66
N ARG A 16 14.26 3.57 40.97
CA ARG A 16 13.39 4.57 41.63
C ARG A 16 14.04 5.96 41.67
N SER A 17 15.36 6.07 41.81
CA SER A 17 16.04 7.37 41.78
C SER A 17 16.04 7.98 40.37
N HIS A 18 16.26 7.17 39.33
CA HIS A 18 16.12 7.58 37.94
C HIS A 18 14.68 7.99 37.59
N GLN A 19 13.67 7.26 38.10
CA GLN A 19 12.27 7.60 37.89
C GLN A 19 11.85 8.90 38.60
N LYS A 20 12.43 9.20 39.77
CA LYS A 20 12.24 10.49 40.47
C LYS A 20 12.98 11.64 39.79
N SER A 21 14.19 11.42 39.29
CA SER A 21 14.96 12.38 38.49
C SER A 21 14.26 12.75 37.18
N LEU A 22 13.62 11.77 36.51
CA LEU A 22 12.83 12.01 35.30
C LEU A 22 11.53 12.78 35.61
N LYS A 23 10.82 12.46 36.70
CA LYS A 23 9.66 13.28 37.13
C LYS A 23 10.03 14.76 37.38
N ALA A 24 11.25 15.02 37.86
CA ALA A 24 11.75 16.39 38.01
C ALA A 24 12.12 17.03 36.67
N LEU A 25 12.60 16.24 35.70
CA LEU A 25 12.83 16.72 34.34
C LEU A 25 11.51 17.08 33.64
N PHE A 26 10.39 16.42 33.89
CA PHE A 26 9.17 16.61 33.09
C PHE A 26 7.98 17.30 33.78
N SER A 27 8.15 17.92 34.95
CA SER A 27 7.08 18.70 35.58
C SER A 27 6.74 19.97 34.78
N PRO A 28 5.46 20.25 34.46
CA PRO A 28 5.04 21.57 34.00
C PRO A 28 4.99 22.50 35.22
N LYS A 29 5.97 23.39 35.37
CA LYS A 29 5.84 24.50 36.33
C LYS A 29 4.69 25.39 35.86
N SER A 30 3.67 25.53 36.71
CA SER A 30 2.62 26.54 36.55
C SER A 30 3.25 27.92 36.44
N ALA A 31 2.65 28.79 35.62
CA ALA A 31 3.00 30.20 35.55
C ALA A 31 3.07 30.80 36.97
N ASN A 32 4.14 31.54 37.24
CA ASN A 32 4.55 32.19 38.49
C ASN A 32 5.40 31.34 39.45
N ALA A 33 6.69 31.20 39.12
CA ALA A 33 7.79 31.33 40.08
C ALA A 33 9.12 31.49 39.31
N ASP A 34 9.72 32.67 39.41
CA ASP A 34 11.06 32.99 38.90
C ASP A 34 12.12 32.01 39.42
N GLN A 35 12.69 31.23 38.52
CA GLN A 35 14.04 30.67 38.62
C GLN A 35 14.65 30.65 37.22
N ASN A 36 15.70 31.43 37.04
CA ASN A 36 16.54 31.50 35.85
C ASN A 36 17.14 30.12 35.53
N ASP A 37 16.63 29.48 34.47
CA ASP A 37 17.41 28.58 33.63
C ASP A 37 17.39 29.21 32.22
N ASP A 38 18.52 29.75 31.78
CA ASP A 38 18.71 30.39 30.48
C ASP A 38 18.52 29.36 29.34
N VAL A 39 17.28 29.19 28.87
CA VAL A 39 16.99 28.51 27.61
C VAL A 39 17.05 29.56 26.49
N ARG A 40 18.19 29.66 25.79
CA ARG A 40 18.29 30.47 24.57
C ARG A 40 17.32 29.92 23.52
N SER A 41 16.35 30.74 23.12
CA SER A 41 15.42 30.43 22.03
C SER A 41 16.09 30.70 20.68
N ILE A 42 15.97 29.74 19.75
CA ILE A 42 16.47 29.89 18.39
C ILE A 42 15.46 30.77 17.64
N PRO A 43 15.88 31.95 17.13
CA PRO A 43 14.95 32.99 16.66
C PRO A 43 14.13 32.59 15.41
N HIS A 44 14.64 31.67 14.59
CA HIS A 44 13.96 31.22 13.36
C HIS A 44 12.89 30.14 13.62
N LEU A 45 12.90 29.51 14.79
CA LEU A 45 11.97 28.44 15.15
C LEU A 45 10.70 28.97 15.81
N SER A 46 9.58 28.30 15.55
CA SER A 46 8.30 28.57 16.22
C SER A 46 8.43 28.31 17.74
N PRO A 47 7.57 28.91 18.60
CA PRO A 47 7.64 28.68 20.04
C PRO A 47 7.42 27.21 20.41
N LEU A 48 6.62 26.48 19.62
CA LEU A 48 6.42 25.04 19.81
C LEU A 48 7.67 24.25 19.40
N ALA A 49 8.30 24.60 18.27
CA ALA A 49 9.54 23.98 17.83
C ALA A 49 10.69 24.20 18.82
N ASN A 50 10.87 25.42 19.34
CA ASN A 50 11.83 25.73 20.41
C ASN A 50 11.56 24.89 21.67
N SER A 51 10.30 24.72 22.07
CA SER A 51 9.93 23.89 23.21
C SER A 51 10.25 22.40 22.97
N VAL A 52 10.03 21.89 21.76
CA VAL A 52 10.37 20.51 21.39
C VAL A 52 11.89 20.33 21.39
N VAL A 53 12.65 21.24 20.79
CA VAL A 53 14.12 21.19 20.75
C VAL A 53 14.72 21.23 22.16
N SER A 54 14.22 22.08 23.06
CA SER A 54 14.72 22.11 24.45
C SER A 54 14.42 20.80 25.19
N ARG A 55 13.25 20.18 24.95
CA ARG A 55 12.92 18.86 25.50
C ARG A 55 13.85 17.78 24.94
N CYS A 56 14.14 17.80 23.63
CA CYS A 56 15.10 16.89 23.00
C CYS A 56 16.50 17.05 23.57
N SER A 57 17.01 18.28 23.67
CA SER A 57 18.29 18.62 24.32
C SER A 57 18.39 18.03 25.73
N ARG A 58 17.34 18.18 26.54
CA ARG A 58 17.28 17.63 27.89
C ARG A 58 17.27 16.10 27.94
N ILE A 59 16.61 15.44 26.98
CA ILE A 59 16.61 13.97 26.86
C ILE A 59 18.00 13.46 26.48
N LEU A 60 18.66 14.15 25.54
CA LEU A 60 19.99 13.80 25.04
C LEU A 60 21.10 14.19 26.02
N LYS A 61 20.83 15.11 26.95
CA LYS A 61 21.82 15.76 27.84
C LYS A 61 22.91 16.51 27.07
N ILE A 62 22.55 17.09 25.92
CA ILE A 62 23.42 17.88 25.06
C ILE A 62 22.84 19.29 24.96
N PRO A 63 23.61 20.38 25.16
CA PRO A 63 23.10 21.74 25.03
C PRO A 63 22.63 22.02 23.60
N THR A 64 21.66 22.92 23.43
CA THR A 64 21.07 23.23 22.12
C THR A 64 22.08 23.74 21.09
N GLU A 65 23.08 24.50 21.55
CA GLU A 65 24.17 25.04 20.71
C GLU A 65 25.05 23.92 20.12
N GLU A 66 25.30 22.88 20.91
CA GLU A 66 26.06 21.72 20.45
C GLU A 66 25.23 20.85 19.50
N LEU A 67 23.90 20.76 19.69
CA LEU A 67 23.02 20.10 18.72
C LEU A 67 22.98 20.84 17.38
N GLU A 68 22.95 22.18 17.37
CA GLU A 68 23.07 22.98 16.15
C GLU A 68 24.43 22.78 15.47
N ALA A 69 25.52 22.73 16.24
CA ALA A 69 26.85 22.44 15.72
C ALA A 69 26.94 21.02 15.11
N GLN A 70 26.40 20.02 15.79
CA GLN A 70 26.34 18.63 15.31
C GLN A 70 25.49 18.52 14.04
N PHE A 71 24.35 19.21 13.97
CA PHE A 71 23.54 19.31 12.75
C PHE A 71 24.34 19.92 11.59
N GLY A 72 25.08 21.00 11.85
CA GLY A 72 25.92 21.66 10.87
C GLY A 72 27.03 20.76 10.31
N ILE A 73 27.54 19.81 11.09
CA ILE A 73 28.61 18.89 10.69
C ILE A 73 28.04 17.62 10.02
N ALA A 74 26.94 17.08 10.53
CA ALA A 74 26.46 15.75 10.17
C ALA A 74 25.66 15.69 8.85
N ILE A 75 25.12 16.83 8.39
CA ILE A 75 24.14 16.86 7.29
C ILE A 75 24.69 17.63 6.07
N PRO A 76 24.51 17.11 4.83
CA PRO A 76 24.97 17.77 3.60
C PRO A 76 24.43 19.19 3.41
N GLU A 77 25.20 20.07 2.76
CA GLU A 77 24.80 21.46 2.47
C GLU A 77 23.50 21.56 1.65
N ASP A 78 23.23 20.60 0.74
CA ASP A 78 22.03 20.58 -0.11
C ASP A 78 20.72 20.47 0.70
N THR A 79 20.77 19.92 1.91
CA THR A 79 19.64 19.81 2.85
C THR A 79 19.52 21.01 3.80
N LYS A 80 20.36 22.05 3.66
CA LYS A 80 20.37 23.25 4.52
C LYS A 80 19.73 24.48 3.86
N GLU A 81 18.84 24.28 2.87
CA GLU A 81 18.08 25.38 2.28
C GLU A 81 17.31 26.17 3.36
N LEU A 82 17.31 27.50 3.27
CA LEU A 82 16.77 28.39 4.32
C LEU A 82 15.31 28.08 4.70
N LEU A 83 14.51 27.60 3.75
CA LEU A 83 13.09 27.28 3.93
C LEU A 83 12.84 25.90 4.58
N THR A 84 13.78 24.96 4.44
CA THR A 84 13.66 23.59 4.98
C THR A 84 14.51 23.36 6.23
N TYR A 85 15.47 24.24 6.51
CA TYR A 85 16.36 24.19 7.67
C TYR A 85 15.60 23.92 8.98
N SER A 86 14.52 24.65 9.24
CA SER A 86 13.75 24.51 10.49
C SER A 86 13.10 23.13 10.65
N ARG A 87 12.66 22.51 9.54
CA ARG A 87 12.11 21.14 9.56
C ARG A 87 13.22 20.12 9.75
N ASN A 88 14.31 20.25 9.00
CA ASN A 88 15.42 19.31 9.02
C ASN A 88 16.13 19.32 10.38
N PHE A 89 16.32 20.50 10.98
CA PHE A 89 16.87 20.60 12.33
C PHE A 89 15.94 19.98 13.39
N LEU A 90 14.62 20.19 13.27
CA LEU A 90 13.64 19.57 14.16
C LEU A 90 13.61 18.04 13.99
N GLU A 91 13.70 17.53 12.76
CA GLU A 91 13.83 16.10 12.47
C GLU A 91 15.09 15.51 13.12
N PHE A 92 16.24 16.14 12.92
CA PHE A 92 17.51 15.71 13.53
C PHE A 92 17.42 15.60 15.05
N CYS A 93 16.93 16.64 15.71
CA CYS A 93 16.74 16.64 17.17
C CYS A 93 15.72 15.58 17.61
N SER A 94 14.62 15.42 16.86
CA SER A 94 13.55 14.49 17.20
C SER A 94 13.99 13.05 17.06
N TYR A 95 14.66 12.69 15.98
CA TYR A 95 15.10 11.31 15.73
C TYR A 95 16.12 10.83 16.75
N GLN A 96 17.08 11.67 17.12
CA GLN A 96 18.03 11.35 18.19
C GLN A 96 17.33 11.17 19.55
N ALA A 97 16.43 12.09 19.91
CA ALA A 97 15.71 12.00 21.18
C ALA A 97 14.79 10.77 21.24
N LEU A 98 14.10 10.46 20.13
CA LEU A 98 13.27 9.26 20.01
C LEU A 98 14.11 7.99 20.15
N HIS A 99 15.26 7.90 19.48
CA HIS A 99 16.16 6.76 19.60
C HIS A 99 16.59 6.52 21.06
N MET A 100 16.89 7.57 21.82
CA MET A 100 17.23 7.44 23.24
C MET A 100 16.04 7.04 24.12
N LEU A 101 14.83 7.51 23.80
CA LEU A 101 13.62 7.16 24.55
C LEU A 101 13.18 5.71 24.31
N THR A 102 13.33 5.19 23.09
CA THR A 102 12.88 3.83 22.74
C THR A 102 13.74 2.73 23.37
N LYS A 103 14.95 3.05 23.83
CA LYS A 103 15.80 2.11 24.60
C LYS A 103 15.14 1.61 25.90
N ARG A 104 14.11 2.28 26.42
CA ARG A 104 13.40 1.87 27.65
C ARG A 104 12.22 0.95 27.32
N PRO A 105 12.09 -0.26 27.87
CA PRO A 105 11.08 -1.23 27.41
C PRO A 105 9.62 -0.77 27.52
N ASP A 106 9.27 0.12 28.46
CA ASP A 106 7.90 0.58 28.70
C ASP A 106 7.62 2.01 28.18
N TYR A 107 8.39 2.52 27.21
CA TYR A 107 8.25 3.90 26.73
C TYR A 107 6.84 4.22 26.18
N LEU A 108 6.13 3.25 25.59
CA LEU A 108 4.77 3.45 25.05
C LEU A 108 3.73 3.76 26.15
N SER A 109 3.97 3.27 27.37
CA SER A 109 3.15 3.54 28.55
C SER A 109 3.32 4.97 29.08
N ASP A 110 4.44 5.61 28.78
CA ASP A 110 4.77 6.94 29.27
C ASP A 110 3.89 8.01 28.60
N LYS A 111 3.17 8.78 29.43
CA LYS A 111 2.33 9.89 28.98
C LYS A 111 3.17 10.99 28.34
N GLU A 112 4.39 11.20 28.83
CA GLU A 112 5.28 12.26 28.37
C GLU A 112 5.87 11.92 27.01
N PHE A 113 6.19 10.64 26.79
CA PHE A 113 6.54 10.12 25.47
C PHE A 113 5.42 10.39 24.45
N ARG A 114 4.19 9.94 24.74
CA ARG A 114 3.04 10.12 23.82
C ARG A 114 2.75 11.58 23.54
N ARG A 115 2.91 12.45 24.54
CA ARG A 115 2.72 13.89 24.35
C ARG A 115 3.86 14.51 23.55
N LEU A 116 5.10 14.14 23.83
CA LEU A 116 6.28 14.63 23.11
C LEU A 116 6.22 14.27 21.63
N THR A 117 5.91 13.01 21.29
CA THR A 117 5.86 12.56 19.89
C THR A 117 4.76 13.27 19.10
N PHE A 118 3.62 13.58 19.74
CA PHE A 118 2.57 14.39 19.13
C PHE A 118 2.98 15.87 18.99
N ASP A 119 3.61 16.45 20.02
CA ASP A 119 4.12 17.83 19.97
C ASP A 119 5.22 17.98 18.91
N MET A 120 6.06 16.95 18.69
CA MET A 120 7.05 16.89 17.60
C MET A 120 6.37 16.98 16.22
N MET A 121 5.28 16.23 16.01
CA MET A 121 4.51 16.29 14.77
C MET A 121 3.89 17.68 14.54
N LEU A 122 3.30 18.27 15.58
CA LEU A 122 2.74 19.63 15.50
C LEU A 122 3.82 20.69 15.24
N ALA A 123 4.99 20.54 15.86
CA ALA A 123 6.11 21.44 15.64
C ALA A 123 6.68 21.32 14.22
N TRP A 124 6.61 20.13 13.61
CA TRP A 124 7.06 19.90 12.24
C TRP A 124 6.13 20.54 11.20
N GLU A 125 4.81 20.59 11.46
CA GLU A 125 3.86 21.28 10.59
C GLU A 125 4.16 22.77 10.51
N VAL A 126 4.34 23.40 11.68
CA VAL A 126 4.62 24.84 11.82
C VAL A 126 5.97 25.06 12.51
N PRO A 127 7.09 24.83 11.78
CA PRO A 127 8.44 24.82 12.34
C PRO A 127 9.02 26.22 12.54
N SER A 128 8.58 27.21 11.76
CA SER A 128 9.04 28.60 11.79
C SER A 128 7.88 29.58 12.04
N VAL A 129 8.21 30.82 12.40
CA VAL A 129 7.22 31.89 12.66
C VAL A 129 6.53 32.35 11.36
N GLU A 130 7.23 32.29 10.22
CA GLU A 130 6.74 32.71 8.90
C GLU A 130 5.68 31.75 8.33
N ASN A 131 5.76 30.44 8.63
CA ASN A 131 4.79 29.44 8.15
C ASN A 131 3.36 29.65 8.67
N LYS A 132 3.17 30.40 9.76
CA LYS A 132 1.83 30.78 10.26
C LYS A 132 1.07 31.75 9.36
N GLN A 133 1.76 32.49 8.49
CA GLN A 133 1.14 33.46 7.58
C GLN A 133 0.59 32.77 6.32
N LEU A 134 1.29 31.73 5.83
CA LEU A 134 0.88 30.93 4.66
C LEU A 134 -0.38 30.08 4.90
N GLU A 135 -0.56 29.52 6.11
CA GLU A 135 -1.77 28.76 6.45
C GLU A 135 -3.02 29.64 6.52
N LYS A 136 -2.90 30.89 7.00
CA LYS A 136 -4.02 31.85 7.03
C LYS A 136 -4.51 32.24 5.64
N GLU A 137 -3.62 32.29 4.65
CA GLU A 137 -4.01 32.56 3.26
C GLU A 137 -4.67 31.32 2.62
N ALA A 138 -4.17 30.11 2.89
CA ALA A 138 -4.73 28.86 2.37
C ALA A 138 -6.11 28.51 2.97
N GLU A 139 -6.36 28.80 4.25
CA GLU A 139 -7.65 28.56 4.91
C GLU A 139 -8.79 29.43 4.34
N SER A 140 -8.46 30.62 3.82
CA SER A 140 -9.45 31.56 3.25
C SER A 140 -10.05 31.11 1.92
N CYS A 141 -9.40 30.20 1.19
CA CYS A 141 -9.84 29.75 -0.15
C CYS A 141 -10.65 28.42 -0.16
N SER A 142 -10.86 27.76 0.99
CA SER A 142 -11.46 26.41 1.03
C SER A 142 -12.88 26.34 1.63
N ASN A 143 -13.45 27.46 2.07
CA ASN A 143 -14.83 27.50 2.55
C ASN A 143 -15.79 27.64 1.37
N GLN A 144 -16.09 26.52 0.71
CA GLN A 144 -17.30 26.40 -0.10
C GLN A 144 -18.25 25.44 0.60
N GLU A 145 -19.27 26.04 1.20
CA GLU A 145 -20.31 25.42 2.01
C GLU A 145 -21.12 24.42 1.17
N VAL A 146 -21.31 23.22 1.69
CA VAL A 146 -22.43 22.34 1.32
C VAL A 146 -23.20 22.08 2.61
N GLU A 147 -24.33 22.77 2.73
CA GLU A 147 -25.36 22.54 3.74
C GLU A 147 -26.12 21.22 3.46
N ASP A 148 -26.53 20.61 4.58
CA ASP A 148 -27.62 19.66 4.78
C ASP A 148 -27.52 18.20 4.28
N GLU A 149 -27.32 17.29 5.24
CA GLU A 149 -28.39 16.43 5.80
C GLU A 149 -27.78 15.36 6.73
N ALA A 150 -27.79 15.57 8.05
CA ALA A 150 -27.43 14.49 9.00
C ALA A 150 -28.04 14.65 10.40
N ALA A 151 -29.29 15.08 10.50
CA ALA A 151 -30.00 15.19 11.79
C ALA A 151 -30.33 13.83 12.45
N TRP A 152 -29.99 12.69 11.83
CA TRP A 152 -30.40 11.36 12.29
C TRP A 152 -29.27 10.44 12.77
N SER A 153 -28.01 10.91 12.86
CA SER A 153 -26.85 10.05 13.19
C SER A 153 -26.28 10.18 14.62
N LEU A 154 -26.96 10.90 15.51
CA LEU A 154 -26.47 11.14 16.88
C LEU A 154 -26.36 9.86 17.73
N PHE A 155 -27.21 8.86 17.50
CA PHE A 155 -27.30 7.68 18.37
C PHE A 155 -26.21 6.59 18.15
N TYR A 156 -25.31 6.75 17.17
CA TYR A 156 -24.19 5.82 16.92
C TYR A 156 -22.81 6.52 16.92
N SER A 157 -22.71 7.72 17.48
CA SER A 157 -21.44 8.46 17.57
C SER A 157 -20.55 7.85 18.66
N SER A 158 -19.40 7.27 18.29
CA SER A 158 -18.37 6.86 19.26
C SER A 158 -17.97 8.07 20.12
N SER A 159 -17.78 7.90 21.44
CA SER A 159 -17.44 9.01 22.35
C SER A 159 -16.19 9.78 21.92
N THR A 160 -15.26 9.14 21.21
CA THR A 160 -14.10 9.81 20.58
C THR A 160 -14.50 10.75 19.45
N LYS A 161 -15.55 10.45 18.67
CA LYS A 161 -16.07 11.30 17.60
C LYS A 161 -16.68 12.60 18.13
N MET A 162 -17.36 12.53 19.27
CA MET A 162 -17.92 13.71 19.96
C MET A 162 -16.83 14.54 20.63
N ALA A 163 -15.83 13.90 21.28
CA ALA A 163 -14.71 14.60 21.91
C ALA A 163 -13.80 15.32 20.90
N VAL A 164 -13.64 14.76 19.70
CA VAL A 164 -12.86 15.37 18.60
C VAL A 164 -13.50 16.66 18.10
N GLN A 165 -14.83 16.80 18.14
CA GLN A 165 -15.53 18.04 17.76
C GLN A 165 -15.34 19.20 18.76
N VAL A 166 -14.79 18.92 19.94
CA VAL A 166 -14.56 19.90 21.02
C VAL A 166 -13.07 20.28 21.13
N ASP A 167 -12.16 19.52 20.53
CA ASP A 167 -10.71 19.72 20.60
C ASP A 167 -10.22 20.62 19.45
N ASP A 168 -10.53 21.91 19.60
CA ASP A 168 -10.48 22.89 18.50
C ASP A 168 -9.11 23.57 18.29
N LYS A 169 -7.99 23.05 18.88
CA LYS A 169 -6.78 23.89 18.95
C LYS A 169 -5.46 23.40 18.39
N LYS A 170 -5.19 22.10 18.14
CA LYS A 170 -3.96 21.66 17.43
C LYS A 170 -4.14 20.27 16.84
N THR A 171 -4.24 20.17 15.51
CA THR A 171 -4.34 18.89 14.80
C THR A 171 -3.11 18.65 13.95
N VAL A 172 -2.75 17.39 13.73
CA VAL A 172 -1.60 16.97 12.92
C VAL A 172 -2.08 16.52 11.54
N GLY A 173 -1.42 16.98 10.49
CA GLY A 173 -1.64 16.58 9.10
C GLY A 173 -0.83 15.35 8.68
N PRO A 174 -1.12 14.83 7.47
CA PRO A 174 -0.58 13.55 7.00
C PRO A 174 0.94 13.55 6.81
N GLU A 175 1.52 14.65 6.31
CA GLU A 175 2.98 14.72 6.05
C GLU A 175 3.80 14.75 7.34
N ALA A 176 3.36 15.49 8.35
CA ALA A 176 4.03 15.53 9.66
C ALA A 176 3.98 14.18 10.37
N PHE A 177 2.84 13.50 10.31
CA PHE A 177 2.72 12.14 10.83
C PHE A 177 3.63 11.17 10.08
N ALA A 178 3.65 11.22 8.75
CA ALA A 178 4.48 10.36 7.91
C ALA A 178 5.99 10.56 8.13
N ARG A 179 6.42 11.77 8.52
CA ARG A 179 7.83 12.09 8.78
C ARG A 179 8.32 11.71 10.18
N ILE A 180 7.50 11.93 11.21
CA ILE A 180 7.92 11.71 12.60
C ILE A 180 7.56 10.32 13.12
N ALA A 181 6.38 9.77 12.78
CA ALA A 181 5.92 8.51 13.36
C ALA A 181 6.82 7.30 13.03
N PRO A 182 7.33 7.12 11.78
CA PRO A 182 8.18 5.98 11.44
C PRO A 182 9.57 6.01 12.09
N ALA A 183 9.99 7.14 12.68
CA ALA A 183 11.22 7.21 13.47
C ALA A 183 11.15 6.30 14.72
N CYS A 184 9.94 5.97 15.16
CA CYS A 184 9.70 4.91 16.12
C CYS A 184 9.04 3.72 15.40
N ALA A 185 9.85 2.73 15.04
CA ALA A 185 9.38 1.55 14.30
C ALA A 185 8.31 0.75 15.04
N ALA A 186 8.14 0.87 16.37
CA ALA A 186 6.96 0.25 17.00
C ALA A 186 5.65 0.98 16.63
N VAL A 187 5.69 2.30 16.50
CA VAL A 187 4.53 3.17 16.31
C VAL A 187 4.04 3.20 14.87
N ALA A 188 4.93 3.22 13.89
CA ALA A 188 4.56 3.21 12.48
C ALA A 188 5.66 2.53 11.64
N ASP A 189 5.25 1.93 10.52
CA ASP A 189 6.18 1.47 9.48
C ASP A 189 6.07 2.39 8.28
N ILE A 190 7.20 2.63 7.62
CA ILE A 190 7.27 3.57 6.50
C ILE A 190 6.43 3.13 5.30
N ILE A 191 6.20 1.83 5.12
CA ILE A 191 5.42 1.29 4.00
C ILE A 191 3.93 1.56 4.22
N THR A 192 3.47 1.50 5.47
CA THR A 192 2.04 1.56 5.81
C THR A 192 1.62 2.84 6.52
N VAL A 193 2.51 3.83 6.64
CA VAL A 193 2.27 5.03 7.49
C VAL A 193 1.09 5.88 7.00
N HIS A 194 0.89 6.01 5.69
CA HIS A 194 -0.25 6.74 5.13
C HIS A 194 -1.57 6.01 5.39
N ASN A 195 -1.58 4.68 5.23
CA ASN A 195 -2.74 3.86 5.58
C ASN A 195 -3.08 3.95 7.08
N LEU A 196 -2.05 4.04 7.94
CA LEU A 196 -2.21 4.22 9.38
C LEU A 196 -2.84 5.58 9.70
N PHE A 197 -2.36 6.65 9.06
CA PHE A 197 -2.95 7.97 9.21
C PHE A 197 -4.42 7.98 8.79
N ASP A 198 -4.73 7.48 7.59
CA ASP A 198 -6.10 7.39 7.08
C ASP A 198 -7.03 6.61 8.01
N ALA A 199 -6.55 5.50 8.57
CA ALA A 199 -7.27 4.68 9.53
C ALA A 199 -7.57 5.43 10.84
N LEU A 200 -6.65 6.27 11.29
CA LEU A 200 -6.82 7.09 12.50
C LEU A 200 -7.72 8.31 12.24
N THR A 201 -7.70 8.88 11.02
CA THR A 201 -8.39 10.14 10.70
C THR A 201 -9.70 9.95 9.92
N THR A 202 -10.20 8.72 9.77
CA THR A 202 -11.44 8.44 9.02
C THR A 202 -12.63 9.25 9.55
N SER A 203 -12.67 9.52 10.86
CA SER A 203 -13.73 10.32 11.50
C SER A 203 -13.44 11.82 11.58
N SER A 204 -12.21 12.25 11.30
CA SER A 204 -11.73 13.60 11.60
C SER A 204 -11.08 14.24 10.38
N ARG A 205 -11.88 14.70 9.40
CA ARG A 205 -11.51 15.55 8.22
C ARG A 205 -10.02 15.51 7.79
N CYS A 206 -9.42 14.31 7.68
CA CYS A 206 -7.99 14.10 7.37
C CYS A 206 -6.97 14.84 8.29
N ARG A 207 -7.33 15.07 9.55
CA ARG A 207 -6.52 15.71 10.59
C ARG A 207 -6.51 14.83 11.84
N LEU A 208 -5.34 14.62 12.42
CA LEU A 208 -5.12 13.75 13.59
C LEU A 208 -5.16 14.56 14.88
N HIS A 209 -6.09 14.19 15.77
CA HIS A 209 -6.21 14.79 17.11
C HIS A 209 -5.40 14.00 18.14
N PHE A 210 -4.93 14.69 19.18
CA PHE A 210 -4.13 14.07 20.25
C PHE A 210 -4.86 12.91 20.93
N LEU A 211 -6.17 13.05 21.17
CA LEU A 211 -6.97 12.01 21.83
C LEU A 211 -7.00 10.71 21.04
N VAL A 212 -7.05 10.80 19.70
CA VAL A 212 -7.03 9.64 18.80
C VAL A 212 -5.64 8.99 18.84
N TYR A 213 -4.59 9.81 18.76
CA TYR A 213 -3.21 9.34 18.84
C TYR A 213 -2.89 8.69 20.20
N ASP A 214 -3.24 9.32 21.32
CA ASP A 214 -3.05 8.79 22.69
C ASP A 214 -3.79 7.46 22.86
N LYS A 215 -5.03 7.35 22.37
CA LYS A 215 -5.80 6.11 22.40
C LYS A 215 -5.14 5.00 21.58
N TYR A 216 -4.64 5.32 20.38
CA TYR A 216 -3.92 4.37 19.53
C TYR A 216 -2.68 3.79 20.23
N ILE A 217 -1.80 4.66 20.73
CA ILE A 217 -0.54 4.22 21.37
C ILE A 217 -0.81 3.42 22.65
N ARG A 218 -1.82 3.79 23.46
CA ARG A 218 -2.23 2.98 24.63
C ARG A 218 -2.73 1.61 24.24
N SER A 219 -3.49 1.50 23.15
CA SER A 219 -3.95 0.21 22.65
C SER A 219 -2.79 -0.65 22.16
N LEU A 220 -1.80 -0.03 21.51
CA LEU A 220 -0.58 -0.69 21.05
C LEU A 220 0.24 -1.23 22.24
N ASP A 221 0.47 -0.41 23.27
CA ASP A 221 1.14 -0.82 24.52
C ASP A 221 0.44 -2.02 25.17
N LYS A 222 -0.89 -1.97 25.28
CA LYS A 222 -1.71 -3.07 25.83
C LYS A 222 -1.50 -4.38 25.07
N ILE A 223 -1.49 -4.32 23.73
CA ILE A 223 -1.32 -5.51 22.88
C ILE A 223 0.09 -6.08 22.99
N ILE A 224 1.10 -5.22 22.97
CA ILE A 224 2.50 -5.63 23.11
C ILE A 224 2.72 -6.33 24.45
N LYS A 225 2.16 -5.78 25.54
CA LYS A 225 2.21 -6.40 26.87
C LYS A 225 1.45 -7.73 26.91
N ALA A 226 0.30 -7.82 26.25
CA ALA A 226 -0.46 -9.06 26.16
C ALA A 226 0.35 -10.15 25.42
N ALA A 227 0.96 -9.83 24.29
CA ALA A 227 1.82 -10.75 23.54
C ALA A 227 3.06 -11.18 24.36
N LYS A 228 3.69 -10.25 25.08
CA LYS A 228 4.80 -10.55 25.99
C LYS A 228 4.37 -11.47 27.13
N SER A 229 3.19 -11.25 27.69
CA SER A 229 2.65 -12.11 28.74
C SER A 229 2.30 -13.51 28.22
N ALA A 230 1.88 -13.65 26.95
CA ALA A 230 1.60 -14.93 26.31
C ALA A 230 2.86 -15.77 26.04
N LEU A 231 4.04 -15.13 26.02
CA LEU A 231 5.33 -15.83 25.91
C LEU A 231 5.64 -16.68 27.16
N VAL A 232 5.15 -16.26 28.34
CA VAL A 232 5.47 -16.86 29.65
C VAL A 232 4.71 -18.18 29.95
N PRO A 233 3.42 -18.36 29.60
CA PRO A 233 2.68 -19.60 29.86
C PRO A 233 2.67 -20.62 28.72
N SER A 234 3.47 -20.45 27.66
CA SER A 234 3.55 -21.39 26.53
C SER A 234 4.22 -22.75 26.87
N VAL A 235 4.57 -22.99 28.13
CA VAL A 235 5.36 -24.15 28.59
C VAL A 235 4.53 -25.45 28.74
N GLY A 236 3.21 -25.41 28.58
CA GLY A 236 2.36 -26.60 28.74
C GLY A 236 2.20 -27.47 27.49
N ASN A 237 1.70 -26.89 26.38
CA ASN A 237 1.19 -27.67 25.23
C ASN A 237 1.78 -27.27 23.85
N LEU A 238 2.22 -26.02 23.64
CA LEU A 238 2.86 -25.60 22.39
C LEU A 238 4.39 -25.74 22.51
N GLN A 239 4.96 -26.73 21.82
CA GLN A 239 6.41 -26.83 21.63
C GLN A 239 6.87 -25.77 20.61
N LEU A 240 7.02 -24.53 21.07
CA LEU A 240 7.52 -23.43 20.25
C LEU A 240 9.03 -23.57 20.02
N SER A 241 9.46 -23.25 18.79
CA SER A 241 10.88 -23.26 18.42
C SER A 241 11.61 -22.02 18.94
N GLU A 242 12.94 -22.05 19.04
CA GLU A 242 13.72 -20.85 19.41
C GLU A 242 13.47 -19.71 18.40
N GLY A 243 13.13 -18.51 18.90
CA GLY A 243 12.76 -17.35 18.07
C GLY A 243 11.32 -17.35 17.53
N GLU A 244 10.47 -18.29 17.98
CA GLU A 244 9.04 -18.33 17.65
C GLU A 244 8.22 -17.52 18.67
N ILE A 245 7.47 -16.53 18.18
CA ILE A 245 6.71 -15.57 19.00
C ILE A 245 5.23 -15.71 18.67
N VAL A 246 4.40 -15.77 19.73
CA VAL A 246 2.94 -15.75 19.61
C VAL A 246 2.46 -14.34 19.27
N LEU A 247 1.73 -14.21 18.16
CA LEU A 247 1.25 -12.94 17.63
C LEU A 247 -0.20 -12.65 18.04
N ASP A 248 -1.08 -13.64 17.91
CA ASP A 248 -2.45 -13.57 18.40
C ASP A 248 -2.99 -14.96 18.76
N VAL A 249 -4.01 -14.96 19.62
CA VAL A 249 -4.74 -16.11 20.13
C VAL A 249 -6.23 -15.80 20.05
N ASP A 250 -7.00 -16.74 19.51
CA ASP A 250 -8.45 -16.63 19.41
C ASP A 250 -9.12 -17.98 19.72
N GLY A 251 -10.41 -17.96 20.04
CA GLY A 251 -11.14 -19.12 20.56
C GLY A 251 -11.04 -19.31 22.07
N THR A 252 -10.58 -18.29 22.80
CA THR A 252 -10.55 -18.24 24.27
C THR A 252 -11.48 -17.15 24.79
N ILE A 253 -12.05 -17.33 25.98
CA ILE A 253 -12.92 -16.34 26.62
C ILE A 253 -12.26 -14.95 26.58
N PRO A 254 -12.93 -13.90 26.04
CA PRO A 254 -14.36 -13.81 25.74
C PRO A 254 -14.77 -14.16 24.31
N THR A 255 -13.86 -14.54 23.40
CA THR A 255 -14.22 -14.86 22.01
C THR A 255 -14.78 -16.29 21.89
N GLN A 256 -15.69 -16.48 20.93
CA GLN A 256 -16.27 -17.81 20.64
C GLN A 256 -15.21 -18.77 20.10
N PRO A 257 -15.29 -20.09 20.33
CA PRO A 257 -14.33 -21.04 19.79
C PRO A 257 -14.26 -20.98 18.25
N VAL A 258 -13.07 -21.23 17.70
CA VAL A 258 -12.87 -21.40 16.25
C VAL A 258 -13.24 -22.83 15.90
N LEU A 259 -14.00 -23.04 14.83
CA LEU A 259 -14.40 -24.38 14.39
C LEU A 259 -13.46 -24.84 13.27
N GLN A 260 -12.78 -25.95 13.48
CA GLN A 260 -11.97 -26.60 12.47
C GLN A 260 -12.79 -27.67 11.75
N HIS A 261 -12.96 -27.55 10.44
CA HIS A 261 -13.59 -28.55 9.61
C HIS A 261 -12.56 -29.37 8.84
N ILE A 262 -12.66 -30.69 8.96
CA ILE A 262 -11.90 -31.68 8.19
C ILE A 262 -12.93 -32.66 7.61
N GLY A 263 -13.12 -32.62 6.30
CA GLY A 263 -14.21 -33.35 5.64
C GLY A 263 -15.57 -32.89 6.15
N ILE A 264 -16.33 -33.78 6.79
CA ILE A 264 -17.69 -33.55 7.30
C ILE A 264 -17.68 -33.23 8.81
N SER A 265 -16.53 -33.37 9.48
CA SER A 265 -16.40 -33.21 10.93
C SER A 265 -15.94 -31.80 11.31
N ALA A 266 -16.55 -31.23 12.35
CA ALA A 266 -16.20 -29.91 12.89
C ALA A 266 -15.77 -30.02 14.36
N TRP A 267 -14.61 -29.46 14.70
CA TRP A 267 -14.03 -29.49 16.03
C TRP A 267 -13.90 -28.07 16.58
N PRO A 268 -14.50 -27.72 17.72
CA PRO A 268 -14.31 -26.42 18.35
C PRO A 268 -12.95 -26.37 19.06
N GLY A 269 -12.26 -25.24 18.96
CA GLY A 269 -10.93 -25.11 19.53
C GLY A 269 -10.42 -23.67 19.62
N ARG A 270 -9.17 -23.57 20.05
CA ARG A 270 -8.37 -22.35 20.11
C ARG A 270 -7.41 -22.33 18.93
N LEU A 271 -7.25 -21.16 18.33
CA LEU A 271 -6.29 -20.89 17.27
C LEU A 271 -5.20 -19.94 17.78
N THR A 272 -3.94 -20.29 17.54
CA THR A 272 -2.78 -19.48 17.89
C THR A 272 -1.94 -19.24 16.64
N LEU A 273 -1.65 -17.98 16.32
CA LEU A 273 -0.72 -17.62 15.24
C LEU A 273 0.65 -17.26 15.80
N THR A 274 1.70 -17.80 15.20
CA THR A 274 3.09 -17.39 15.44
C THR A 274 3.68 -16.74 14.20
N ASN A 275 4.90 -16.19 14.33
CA ASN A 275 5.70 -15.74 13.19
C ASN A 275 6.16 -16.86 12.24
N TYR A 276 5.83 -18.14 12.51
CA TYR A 276 6.23 -19.28 11.68
C TYR A 276 5.06 -20.18 11.26
N ALA A 277 4.03 -20.34 12.09
CA ALA A 277 2.98 -21.32 11.86
C ALA A 277 1.65 -20.94 12.55
N LEU A 278 0.58 -21.60 12.13
CA LEU A 278 -0.70 -21.65 12.84
C LEU A 278 -0.76 -22.91 13.70
N TYR A 279 -1.28 -22.78 14.91
CA TYR A 279 -1.52 -23.89 15.82
C TYR A 279 -2.99 -23.95 16.18
N PHE A 280 -3.61 -25.12 16.00
CA PHE A 280 -4.98 -25.36 16.41
C PHE A 280 -5.02 -26.37 17.56
N GLU A 281 -5.64 -25.99 18.66
CA GLU A 281 -5.84 -26.82 19.86
C GLU A 281 -7.34 -27.14 19.99
N SER A 282 -7.75 -28.39 19.79
CA SER A 282 -9.14 -28.80 19.99
C SER A 282 -9.51 -28.78 21.47
N LEU A 283 -10.77 -28.42 21.77
CA LEU A 283 -11.33 -28.48 23.11
C LEU A 283 -11.57 -29.94 23.50
N GLY A 284 -10.72 -30.47 24.39
CA GLY A 284 -10.86 -31.81 24.98
C GLY A 284 -11.67 -31.81 26.28
N VAL A 285 -11.83 -32.98 26.89
CA VAL A 285 -12.50 -33.15 28.20
C VAL A 285 -11.55 -32.71 29.32
N GLY A 286 -11.59 -31.42 29.68
CA GLY A 286 -10.90 -30.85 30.83
C GLY A 286 -9.57 -30.13 30.52
N MET A 287 -8.89 -30.46 29.42
CA MET A 287 -7.69 -29.77 28.91
C MET A 287 -7.74 -29.69 27.37
N TYR A 288 -6.97 -28.77 26.78
CA TYR A 288 -6.79 -28.73 25.31
C TYR A 288 -5.96 -29.94 24.84
N ASP A 289 -6.35 -30.51 23.69
CA ASP A 289 -5.58 -31.56 23.04
C ASP A 289 -4.25 -31.02 22.47
N LYS A 290 -3.38 -31.94 22.03
CA LYS A 290 -2.12 -31.59 21.37
C LYS A 290 -2.35 -30.70 20.15
N ALA A 291 -1.66 -29.56 20.11
CA ALA A 291 -1.78 -28.59 19.03
C ALA A 291 -1.39 -29.17 17.66
N VAL A 292 -2.24 -28.99 16.65
CA VAL A 292 -1.95 -29.29 15.25
C VAL A 292 -1.26 -28.09 14.62
N ARG A 293 -0.05 -28.30 14.07
CA ARG A 293 0.77 -27.25 13.45
C ARG A 293 0.56 -27.18 11.94
N TYR A 294 0.15 -26.01 11.44
CA TYR A 294 0.07 -25.67 10.02
C TYR A 294 1.19 -24.68 9.68
N ASP A 295 2.22 -25.16 9.00
CA ASP A 295 3.43 -24.37 8.76
C ASP A 295 3.27 -23.35 7.63
N LEU A 296 3.71 -22.11 7.88
CA LEU A 296 3.68 -20.98 6.95
C LEU A 296 5.08 -20.64 6.40
N ALA A 297 6.13 -21.18 7.03
CA ALA A 297 7.50 -20.76 6.80
C ALA A 297 8.25 -21.57 5.74
N THR A 298 7.98 -22.87 5.61
CA THR A 298 8.61 -23.73 4.59
C THR A 298 7.90 -23.63 3.24
N ASP A 299 8.56 -24.02 2.15
CA ASP A 299 7.93 -23.98 0.83
C ASP A 299 7.13 -25.25 0.56
N MET A 300 5.88 -25.27 1.01
CA MET A 300 4.96 -26.41 0.82
C MET A 300 3.82 -26.11 -0.15
N LYS A 301 3.97 -25.07 -0.99
CA LYS A 301 2.93 -24.56 -1.90
C LYS A 301 1.63 -24.24 -1.16
N GLN A 302 1.73 -23.59 0.00
CA GLN A 302 0.58 -23.26 0.82
C GLN A 302 -0.39 -22.32 0.09
N VAL A 303 -1.68 -22.60 0.21
CA VAL A 303 -2.76 -21.76 -0.29
C VAL A 303 -3.67 -21.43 0.88
N ILE A 304 -3.81 -20.13 1.15
CA ILE A 304 -4.71 -19.59 2.17
C ILE A 304 -5.69 -18.66 1.49
N LYS A 305 -7.00 -18.94 1.60
CA LYS A 305 -8.06 -18.18 0.93
C LYS A 305 -9.35 -18.16 1.76
N PRO A 306 -10.19 -17.13 1.58
CA PRO A 306 -11.54 -17.14 2.13
C PRO A 306 -12.37 -18.27 1.49
N GLU A 307 -13.21 -18.94 2.28
CA GLU A 307 -14.13 -19.98 1.80
C GLU A 307 -15.53 -19.81 2.40
N LEU A 308 -16.53 -20.19 1.61
CA LEU A 308 -17.95 -20.19 1.97
C LEU A 308 -18.32 -21.51 2.67
N THR A 309 -18.67 -21.46 3.96
CA THR A 309 -19.11 -22.65 4.73
C THR A 309 -20.61 -22.92 4.65
N GLY A 310 -21.35 -22.09 3.90
CA GLY A 310 -22.81 -22.17 3.81
C GLY A 310 -23.31 -23.24 2.84
N PRO A 311 -24.53 -23.76 3.06
CA PRO A 311 -25.19 -24.58 2.05
C PRO A 311 -25.28 -23.81 0.73
N LEU A 312 -24.97 -24.49 -0.38
CA LEU A 312 -25.01 -23.96 -1.75
C LEU A 312 -24.05 -22.78 -2.04
N GLY A 313 -23.01 -22.56 -1.21
CA GLY A 313 -22.04 -21.49 -1.45
C GLY A 313 -22.64 -20.08 -1.29
N ALA A 314 -23.62 -19.93 -0.39
CA ALA A 314 -24.21 -18.63 -0.11
C ALA A 314 -23.21 -17.70 0.62
N ARG A 315 -23.03 -16.47 0.11
CA ARG A 315 -22.11 -15.44 0.66
C ARG A 315 -22.40 -15.04 2.12
N LEU A 316 -23.59 -15.35 2.65
CA LEU A 316 -23.96 -15.10 4.04
C LEU A 316 -23.14 -15.93 5.04
N PHE A 317 -22.51 -17.01 4.56
CA PHE A 317 -21.70 -17.94 5.34
C PHE A 317 -20.22 -17.90 4.94
N ASP A 318 -19.73 -16.73 4.52
CA ASP A 318 -18.32 -16.51 4.19
C ASP A 318 -17.47 -16.36 5.47
N LYS A 319 -17.49 -17.41 6.30
CA LYS A 319 -16.97 -17.38 7.68
C LYS A 319 -15.72 -18.21 7.88
N ALA A 320 -15.18 -18.86 6.83
CA ALA A 320 -13.99 -19.67 6.96
C ALA A 320 -12.77 -19.15 6.20
N VAL A 321 -11.62 -19.58 6.70
CA VAL A 321 -10.33 -19.53 6.03
C VAL A 321 -9.93 -20.96 5.69
N MET A 322 -9.72 -21.23 4.41
CA MET A 322 -9.17 -22.50 3.95
C MET A 322 -7.64 -22.45 4.03
N TYR A 323 -7.03 -23.50 4.59
CA TYR A 323 -5.61 -23.79 4.48
C TYR A 323 -5.40 -25.09 3.70
N LYS A 324 -4.55 -25.03 2.67
CA LYS A 324 -4.10 -26.21 1.92
C LYS A 324 -2.59 -26.17 1.74
N SER A 325 -1.95 -27.33 1.86
CA SER A 325 -0.50 -27.51 1.71
C SER A 325 -0.22 -28.88 1.09
N THR A 326 0.95 -29.08 0.50
CA THR A 326 1.41 -30.40 0.03
C THR A 326 1.57 -31.42 1.16
N SER A 327 1.73 -30.96 2.40
CA SER A 327 1.84 -31.82 3.59
C SER A 327 0.51 -32.38 4.07
N ILE A 328 -0.63 -31.90 3.57
CA ILE A 328 -1.97 -32.29 4.01
C ILE A 328 -2.78 -32.76 2.81
N ALA A 329 -3.36 -33.96 2.91
CA ALA A 329 -4.15 -34.55 1.83
C ALA A 329 -5.42 -33.73 1.55
N ASP A 330 -6.19 -33.42 2.61
CA ASP A 330 -7.44 -32.68 2.53
C ASP A 330 -7.27 -31.22 3.00
N PRO A 331 -7.95 -30.25 2.34
CA PRO A 331 -7.95 -28.87 2.82
C PRO A 331 -8.61 -28.77 4.19
N VAL A 332 -8.06 -27.92 5.06
CA VAL A 332 -8.60 -27.64 6.38
C VAL A 332 -9.33 -26.31 6.33
N TYR A 333 -10.53 -26.23 6.90
CA TYR A 333 -11.29 -24.98 6.98
C TYR A 333 -11.39 -24.53 8.43
N LEU A 334 -10.93 -23.31 8.70
CA LEU A 334 -11.03 -22.67 10.00
C LEU A 334 -12.19 -21.68 9.94
N GLU A 335 -13.34 -22.05 10.50
CA GLU A 335 -14.52 -21.20 10.58
C GLU A 335 -14.49 -20.34 11.84
N PHE A 336 -14.80 -19.05 11.66
CA PHE A 336 -14.88 -18.03 12.69
C PHE A 336 -16.34 -17.63 12.90
N PRO A 337 -17.03 -18.20 13.90
CA PRO A 337 -18.40 -17.83 14.17
C PRO A 337 -18.51 -16.35 14.53
N GLU A 338 -19.27 -15.60 13.73
CA GLU A 338 -19.70 -14.22 13.99
C GLU A 338 -21.19 -14.08 13.68
N PHE A 339 -21.93 -13.34 14.51
CA PHE A 339 -23.37 -13.10 14.32
C PHE A 339 -23.66 -12.20 13.11
N LYS A 340 -22.79 -11.23 12.82
CA LYS A 340 -22.96 -10.28 11.71
C LYS A 340 -21.59 -9.83 11.17
N GLY A 341 -21.40 -9.95 9.86
CA GLY A 341 -20.16 -9.59 9.18
C GLY A 341 -19.13 -10.72 9.14
N ASN A 342 -17.99 -10.44 8.50
CA ASN A 342 -16.87 -11.37 8.31
C ASN A 342 -15.56 -10.80 8.88
N SER A 343 -15.64 -9.79 9.74
CA SER A 343 -14.49 -9.00 10.19
C SER A 343 -13.44 -9.81 10.96
N ARG A 344 -13.87 -10.80 11.76
CA ARG A 344 -12.95 -11.69 12.49
C ARG A 344 -12.24 -12.63 11.53
N ARG A 345 -12.97 -13.19 10.56
CA ARG A 345 -12.40 -14.05 9.51
C ARG A 345 -11.40 -13.27 8.68
N ASP A 346 -11.79 -12.11 8.17
CA ASP A 346 -10.94 -11.25 7.31
C ASP A 346 -9.66 -10.84 8.04
N TYR A 347 -9.75 -10.47 9.33
CA TYR A 347 -8.57 -10.21 10.15
C TYR A 347 -7.62 -11.41 10.22
N TRP A 348 -8.14 -12.60 10.53
CA TRP A 348 -7.32 -13.81 10.62
C TRP A 348 -6.71 -14.20 9.28
N LEU A 349 -7.47 -14.06 8.19
CA LEU A 349 -6.97 -14.24 6.83
C LEU A 349 -5.79 -13.31 6.55
N ASP A 350 -5.95 -12.02 6.84
CA ASP A 350 -4.95 -10.99 6.61
C ASP A 350 -3.64 -11.30 7.36
N ILE A 351 -3.69 -11.53 8.68
CA ILE A 351 -2.46 -11.77 9.46
C ILE A 351 -1.77 -13.09 9.07
N CYS A 352 -2.53 -14.09 8.63
CA CYS A 352 -1.94 -15.35 8.12
C CYS A 352 -1.25 -15.15 6.78
N LEU A 353 -1.86 -14.39 5.88
CA LEU A 353 -1.27 -14.05 4.59
C LEU A 353 -0.02 -13.18 4.75
N GLU A 354 0.00 -12.26 5.73
CA GLU A 354 1.17 -11.43 6.00
C GLU A 354 2.40 -12.28 6.37
N VAL A 355 2.23 -13.22 7.31
CA VAL A 355 3.31 -14.14 7.71
C VAL A 355 3.74 -15.01 6.53
N LEU A 356 2.78 -15.53 5.75
CA LEU A 356 3.06 -16.36 4.57
C LEU A 356 3.84 -15.59 3.50
N TYR A 357 3.43 -14.37 3.16
CA TYR A 357 4.07 -13.53 2.15
C TYR A 357 5.45 -13.06 2.59
N ALA A 358 5.65 -12.76 3.87
CA ALA A 358 6.97 -12.44 4.41
C ALA A 358 7.95 -13.61 4.26
N HIS A 359 7.53 -14.85 4.59
CA HIS A 359 8.37 -16.02 4.39
C HIS A 359 8.63 -16.32 2.90
N ARG A 360 7.64 -16.13 2.02
CA ARG A 360 7.86 -16.20 0.56
C ARG A 360 8.89 -15.18 0.09
N PHE A 361 8.81 -13.94 0.58
CA PHE A 361 9.76 -12.88 0.27
C PHE A 361 11.18 -13.21 0.75
N ILE A 362 11.33 -13.71 1.98
CA ILE A 362 12.60 -14.16 2.55
C ILE A 362 13.23 -15.24 1.67
N ARG A 363 12.46 -16.26 1.27
CA ARG A 363 12.94 -17.34 0.41
C ARG A 363 13.32 -16.85 -0.99
N LYS A 364 12.46 -16.03 -1.60
CA LYS A 364 12.68 -15.46 -2.94
C LYS A 364 14.00 -14.68 -3.02
N ASN A 365 14.32 -13.91 -1.99
CA ASN A 365 15.54 -13.11 -1.94
C ASN A 365 16.71 -13.80 -1.22
N SER A 366 16.56 -15.07 -0.82
CA SER A 366 17.58 -15.85 -0.09
C SER A 366 18.17 -15.12 1.14
N LEU A 367 17.32 -14.42 1.89
CA LEU A 367 17.75 -13.61 3.04
C LEU A 367 18.16 -14.49 4.23
N LYS A 368 19.24 -14.13 4.92
CA LYS A 368 19.80 -14.89 6.05
C LYS A 368 19.94 -14.04 7.31
N GLU A 369 19.94 -14.71 8.47
CA GLU A 369 20.26 -14.16 9.79
C GLU A 369 19.56 -12.82 10.09
N ILE A 370 20.31 -11.71 10.17
CA ILE A 370 19.81 -10.37 10.52
C ILE A 370 18.75 -9.88 9.54
N GLN A 371 18.92 -10.11 8.24
CA GLN A 371 17.95 -9.70 7.21
C GLN A 371 16.61 -10.43 7.38
N LYS A 372 16.67 -11.72 7.67
CA LYS A 372 15.49 -12.53 7.96
C LYS A 372 14.80 -12.02 9.23
N SER A 373 15.58 -11.75 10.28
CA SER A 373 15.05 -11.26 11.54
C SER A 373 14.45 -9.86 11.44
N GLU A 374 15.03 -8.96 10.64
CA GLU A 374 14.49 -7.63 10.36
C GLU A 374 13.14 -7.70 9.65
N VAL A 375 13.01 -8.57 8.64
CA VAL A 375 11.75 -8.79 7.93
C VAL A 375 10.68 -9.33 8.88
N LEU A 376 11.00 -10.35 9.66
CA LEU A 376 10.06 -10.93 10.62
C LEU A 376 9.69 -9.92 11.73
N ALA A 377 10.64 -9.11 12.19
CA ALA A 377 10.35 -8.07 13.17
C ALA A 377 9.38 -7.01 12.61
N ARG A 378 9.56 -6.59 11.36
CA ARG A 378 8.63 -5.67 10.67
C ARG A 378 7.21 -6.25 10.59
N VAL A 379 7.08 -7.55 10.30
CA VAL A 379 5.79 -8.27 10.29
C VAL A 379 5.13 -8.26 11.67
N ILE A 380 5.89 -8.62 12.71
CA ILE A 380 5.38 -8.70 14.09
C ILE A 380 4.86 -7.33 14.54
N LEU A 381 5.65 -6.27 14.33
CA LEU A 381 5.24 -4.91 14.65
C LEU A 381 4.03 -4.47 13.82
N GLY A 382 3.97 -4.81 12.53
CA GLY A 382 2.82 -4.56 11.66
C GLY A 382 1.53 -5.19 12.20
N ILE A 383 1.59 -6.46 12.61
CA ILE A 383 0.44 -7.19 13.18
C ILE A 383 0.01 -6.57 14.51
N PHE A 384 0.94 -6.17 15.38
CA PHE A 384 0.61 -5.47 16.62
C PHE A 384 -0.11 -4.13 16.38
N ARG A 385 0.35 -3.34 15.39
CA ARG A 385 -0.32 -2.09 15.01
C ARG A 385 -1.70 -2.33 14.41
N TYR A 386 -1.86 -3.34 13.56
CA TYR A 386 -3.15 -3.69 12.97
C TYR A 386 -4.15 -4.14 14.04
N ARG A 387 -3.72 -4.98 14.97
CA ARG A 387 -4.53 -5.40 16.13
C ARG A 387 -4.92 -4.20 17.01
N ALA A 388 -4.00 -3.25 17.24
CA ALA A 388 -4.27 -2.06 18.06
C ALA A 388 -5.38 -1.20 17.48
N LEU A 389 -5.39 -1.01 16.16
CA LEU A 389 -6.46 -0.29 15.50
C LEU A 389 -7.78 -1.03 15.49
N ARG A 390 -7.75 -2.35 15.28
CA ARG A 390 -8.96 -3.16 15.34
C ARG A 390 -9.61 -3.07 16.72
N GLU A 391 -8.83 -3.24 17.80
CA GLU A 391 -9.36 -3.17 19.17
C GLU A 391 -9.82 -1.76 19.56
N ALA A 392 -9.07 -0.71 19.21
CA ALA A 392 -9.38 0.65 19.63
C ALA A 392 -10.47 1.34 18.79
N PHE A 393 -10.57 1.02 17.49
CA PHE A 393 -11.39 1.75 16.52
C PHE A 393 -12.33 0.86 15.70
N ARG A 394 -12.35 -0.46 15.92
CA ARG A 394 -13.10 -1.42 15.09
C ARG A 394 -12.75 -1.30 13.61
N TYR A 395 -11.50 -0.95 13.33
CA TYR A 395 -10.99 -0.81 11.98
C TYR A 395 -11.06 -2.14 11.24
N SER A 396 -11.51 -2.10 9.99
CA SER A 396 -11.50 -3.24 9.06
C SER A 396 -10.70 -2.81 7.84
N ALA A 397 -9.67 -3.57 7.49
CA ALA A 397 -8.87 -3.28 6.30
C ALA A 397 -9.72 -3.44 5.04
N SER A 398 -9.51 -2.57 4.06
CA SER A 398 -9.92 -2.81 2.67
C SER A 398 -8.71 -3.28 1.86
N HIS A 399 -8.95 -3.85 0.67
CA HIS A 399 -7.92 -4.49 -0.17
C HIS A 399 -6.61 -3.68 -0.33
N TYR A 400 -6.66 -2.34 -0.38
CA TYR A 400 -5.48 -1.47 -0.56
C TYR A 400 -5.12 -0.61 0.66
N LYS A 401 -5.88 -0.70 1.76
CA LYS A 401 -5.66 0.11 2.97
C LYS A 401 -5.11 -0.69 4.16
N THR A 402 -4.57 -1.87 3.91
CA THR A 402 -4.03 -2.72 4.97
C THR A 402 -2.78 -2.11 5.62
N LEU A 403 -2.54 -2.49 6.88
CA LEU A 403 -1.38 -2.08 7.70
C LEU A 403 -0.32 -3.17 7.81
N LEU A 404 -0.45 -4.15 6.93
CA LEU A 404 0.39 -5.32 6.84
C LEU A 404 1.25 -5.13 5.58
N PRO A 405 2.54 -4.77 5.72
CA PRO A 405 3.39 -4.35 4.60
C PRO A 405 3.44 -5.33 3.43
N PHE A 406 3.50 -6.64 3.69
CA PHE A 406 3.62 -7.64 2.63
C PHE A 406 2.29 -7.90 1.93
N ASN A 407 1.18 -7.92 2.67
CA ASN A 407 -0.16 -7.94 2.09
C ASN A 407 -0.43 -6.69 1.25
N LEU A 408 0.00 -5.52 1.71
CA LEU A 408 -0.13 -4.27 0.96
C LEU A 408 0.66 -4.35 -0.35
N ALA A 409 1.89 -4.84 -0.31
CA ALA A 409 2.71 -4.99 -1.51
C ALA A 409 2.19 -6.07 -2.47
N GLU A 410 1.54 -7.13 -1.99
CA GLU A 410 0.90 -8.13 -2.84
C GLU A 410 -0.44 -7.66 -3.41
N SER A 411 -1.16 -6.76 -2.71
CA SER A 411 -2.44 -6.23 -3.18
C SER A 411 -2.27 -5.06 -4.14
N LEU A 412 -1.28 -4.19 -3.95
CA LEU A 412 -1.11 -3.00 -4.77
C LEU A 412 -0.53 -3.32 -6.18
N PRO A 413 -1.02 -2.64 -7.24
CA PRO A 413 -0.37 -2.64 -8.54
C PRO A 413 1.05 -2.06 -8.43
N ARG A 414 2.03 -2.74 -9.04
CA ARG A 414 3.47 -2.48 -8.87
C ARG A 414 4.00 -2.58 -7.44
N GLY A 415 3.32 -3.29 -6.55
CA GLY A 415 3.86 -3.55 -5.21
C GLY A 415 5.11 -4.45 -5.22
N ASP A 416 5.41 -5.11 -6.35
CA ASP A 416 6.71 -5.75 -6.61
C ASP A 416 7.88 -4.75 -6.50
N PHE A 417 7.68 -3.50 -6.91
CA PHE A 417 8.69 -2.44 -6.78
C PHE A 417 8.93 -2.04 -5.31
N ILE A 418 7.90 -2.11 -4.47
CA ILE A 418 8.03 -1.90 -3.01
C ILE A 418 8.91 -3.02 -2.44
N LEU A 419 8.63 -4.29 -2.78
CA LEU A 419 9.42 -5.44 -2.32
C LEU A 419 10.86 -5.41 -2.86
N GLU A 420 11.07 -5.00 -4.11
CA GLU A 420 12.41 -4.84 -4.68
C GLU A 420 13.21 -3.77 -3.94
N THR A 421 12.59 -2.62 -3.67
CA THR A 421 13.21 -1.53 -2.89
C THR A 421 13.49 -1.96 -1.45
N LEU A 422 12.62 -2.78 -0.86
CA LEU A 422 12.86 -3.37 0.46
C LEU A 422 14.07 -4.31 0.43
N SER A 423 14.14 -5.18 -0.58
CA SER A 423 15.22 -6.15 -0.73
C SER A 423 16.58 -5.46 -0.92
N SER A 424 16.64 -4.39 -1.73
CA SER A 424 17.88 -3.65 -1.96
C SER A 424 18.38 -2.97 -0.68
N ARG A 425 17.47 -2.46 0.16
CA ARG A 425 17.82 -1.90 1.48
C ARG A 425 18.29 -2.98 2.46
N LEU A 426 17.65 -4.15 2.48
CA LEU A 426 18.07 -5.26 3.35
C LEU A 426 19.47 -5.77 2.99
N VAL A 427 19.87 -5.74 1.71
CA VAL A 427 21.24 -6.09 1.29
C VAL A 427 22.29 -5.17 1.92
N LEU A 428 21.97 -3.88 2.13
CA LEU A 428 22.87 -2.90 2.75
C LEU A 428 23.15 -3.20 4.24
N LEU A 429 22.32 -4.00 4.92
CA LEU A 429 22.53 -4.38 6.32
C LEU A 429 23.73 -5.32 6.55
N ASN A 430 24.17 -6.06 5.51
CA ASN A 430 25.20 -7.11 5.64
C ASN A 430 26.59 -6.71 5.14
N ALA A 431 26.83 -5.43 4.81
CA ALA A 431 28.11 -4.97 4.24
C ALA A 431 29.32 -5.16 5.19
N ASP A 432 29.09 -5.50 6.46
CA ASP A 432 30.13 -5.75 7.46
C ASP A 432 30.73 -7.18 7.43
N ALA A 433 30.08 -8.18 6.82
CA ALA A 433 30.60 -9.57 6.85
C ALA A 433 31.71 -9.90 5.82
N ALA A 434 31.90 -9.06 4.80
CA ALA A 434 32.81 -9.34 3.68
C ALA A 434 34.12 -8.52 3.69
N LYS A 435 34.35 -7.67 4.71
CA LYS A 435 35.53 -6.80 4.81
C LYS A 435 36.47 -7.15 5.97
N GLY A 436 36.47 -8.41 6.40
CA GLY A 436 37.58 -9.00 7.12
C GLY A 436 38.56 -9.61 6.12
N ASP A 437 39.33 -8.75 5.43
CA ASP A 437 40.64 -9.01 4.82
C ASP A 437 40.86 -8.18 3.54
N VAL A 438 42.04 -7.57 3.47
CA VAL A 438 42.65 -6.83 2.35
C VAL A 438 42.40 -5.30 2.30
N SER A 439 43.37 -4.59 2.90
CA SER A 439 44.04 -3.35 2.45
C SER A 439 43.20 -2.24 1.81
N GLY A 440 43.11 -1.11 2.52
CA GLY A 440 42.29 0.05 2.18
C GLY A 440 42.76 0.90 0.98
N SER A 441 41.77 1.55 0.36
CA SER A 441 41.90 2.72 -0.51
C SER A 441 41.29 3.94 0.21
N PRO A 442 41.97 5.09 0.33
CA PRO A 442 41.51 6.22 1.17
C PRO A 442 40.40 7.10 0.55
N TYR A 443 39.90 6.81 -0.66
CA TYR A 443 39.04 7.74 -1.41
C TYR A 443 37.61 7.26 -1.70
N ALA A 444 37.14 6.19 -1.05
CA ALA A 444 35.73 5.82 -1.15
C ALA A 444 34.91 6.56 -0.06
N LYS A 445 33.98 7.43 -0.48
CA LYS A 445 32.97 8.04 0.40
C LYS A 445 32.38 6.96 1.34
N PRO A 446 32.32 7.18 2.67
CA PRO A 446 31.74 6.20 3.58
C PRO A 446 30.28 5.98 3.19
N GLN A 447 29.97 4.80 2.67
CA GLN A 447 28.58 4.40 2.43
C GLN A 447 27.89 4.30 3.79
N SER A 448 26.85 5.11 3.96
CA SER A 448 26.01 5.16 5.16
C SER A 448 25.51 3.75 5.52
N LYS A 449 25.95 3.25 6.69
CA LYS A 449 25.53 1.96 7.23
C LYS A 449 24.05 2.04 7.62
N LEU A 450 23.21 1.12 7.13
CA LEU A 450 21.82 1.00 7.58
C LEU A 450 21.76 0.16 8.86
N SER A 451 20.91 0.56 9.80
CA SER A 451 20.61 -0.22 11.01
C SER A 451 19.34 -1.07 10.83
N PRO A 452 19.25 -2.27 11.46
CA PRO A 452 18.04 -3.08 11.47
C PRO A 452 17.02 -2.52 12.47
N VAL A 453 16.31 -1.45 12.05
CA VAL A 453 15.45 -0.64 12.93
C VAL A 453 14.28 -1.44 13.52
N SER A 454 13.65 -2.31 12.72
CA SER A 454 12.47 -3.07 13.18
C SER A 454 12.88 -4.13 14.20
N LEU A 455 14.00 -4.83 13.96
CA LEU A 455 14.57 -5.81 14.86
C LEU A 455 14.99 -5.16 16.19
N LEU A 456 15.70 -4.03 16.12
CA LEU A 456 16.10 -3.26 17.30
C LEU A 456 14.89 -2.83 18.14
N ALA A 457 13.86 -2.27 17.49
CA ALA A 457 12.64 -1.86 18.18
C ALA A 457 11.93 -3.06 18.84
N LEU A 458 11.88 -4.20 18.17
CA LEU A 458 11.27 -5.42 18.70
C LEU A 458 12.06 -5.97 19.91
N CYS A 459 13.39 -5.98 19.84
CA CYS A 459 14.28 -6.36 20.95
C CYS A 459 14.09 -5.42 22.16
N GLN A 460 14.01 -4.11 21.93
CA GLN A 460 13.78 -3.11 22.99
C GLN A 460 12.43 -3.33 23.72
N LEU A 461 11.42 -3.86 23.04
CA LEU A 461 10.13 -4.22 23.64
C LEU A 461 10.19 -5.55 24.42
N GLY A 462 11.31 -6.27 24.37
CA GLY A 462 11.59 -7.49 25.13
C GLY A 462 11.25 -8.79 24.41
N PHE A 463 11.29 -8.80 23.06
CA PHE A 463 11.13 -10.00 22.25
C PHE A 463 12.47 -10.41 21.62
N ILE A 464 12.78 -11.71 21.63
CA ILE A 464 14.07 -12.23 21.14
C ILE A 464 13.83 -13.09 19.90
N LEU A 465 14.44 -12.71 18.77
CA LEU A 465 14.28 -13.40 17.48
C LEU A 465 15.56 -14.09 16.97
N ALA A 466 16.73 -13.66 17.44
CA ALA A 466 18.04 -14.20 17.10
C ALA A 466 18.91 -14.28 18.36
N LYS A 467 19.91 -15.18 18.37
CA LYS A 467 20.97 -15.17 19.39
C LYS A 467 21.75 -13.86 19.29
N GLU A 468 21.98 -13.22 20.42
CA GLU A 468 22.73 -11.96 20.56
C GLU A 468 24.16 -12.11 20.02
N GLY A 469 24.33 -11.99 18.71
CA GLY A 469 25.58 -11.54 18.12
C GLY A 469 25.60 -10.02 18.23
N ASN A 470 26.61 -9.47 18.91
CA ASN A 470 26.81 -8.04 19.20
C ASN A 470 26.18 -7.12 18.15
N ILE A 471 24.95 -6.66 18.42
CA ILE A 471 24.42 -5.50 17.75
C ILE A 471 25.10 -4.34 18.46
N ASP A 472 26.22 -3.84 17.91
CA ASP A 472 26.95 -2.72 18.48
C ASP A 472 25.98 -1.53 18.64
N GLU A 473 25.56 -1.27 19.88
CA GLU A 473 24.63 -0.20 20.25
C GLU A 473 25.20 1.20 19.95
N GLU A 474 26.49 1.29 19.64
CA GLU A 474 27.26 2.54 19.52
C GLU A 474 27.38 3.07 18.10
N SER A 475 26.90 2.34 17.08
CA SER A 475 26.92 2.86 15.71
C SER A 475 25.51 2.94 15.11
N ILE A 476 25.27 4.04 14.40
CA ILE A 476 24.26 4.27 13.35
C ILE A 476 23.16 5.28 13.74
N ILE A 477 23.40 6.53 13.33
CA ILE A 477 22.44 7.66 13.29
C ILE A 477 21.49 7.55 12.08
N VAL A 478 21.55 6.47 11.28
CA VAL A 478 20.76 6.33 10.05
C VAL A 478 19.82 5.13 10.14
N GLY A 479 18.61 5.38 10.63
CA GLY A 479 17.49 4.45 10.51
C GLY A 479 16.87 4.50 9.11
N ASP A 480 15.68 3.91 8.95
CA ASP A 480 14.90 4.07 7.71
C ASP A 480 14.48 5.53 7.47
N VAL A 481 14.52 6.41 8.47
CA VAL A 481 14.17 7.82 8.33
C VAL A 481 15.44 8.67 8.35
N CYS A 482 15.75 9.30 7.21
CA CYS A 482 16.84 10.25 7.06
C CYS A 482 16.31 11.68 7.19
N VAL A 483 17.11 12.58 7.76
CA VAL A 483 16.75 14.00 7.89
C VAL A 483 16.73 14.66 6.52
N GLY A 484 15.63 15.33 6.18
CA GLY A 484 15.47 16.10 4.94
C GLY A 484 15.36 15.30 3.64
N GLU A 485 15.56 13.98 3.68
CA GLU A 485 15.47 13.10 2.52
C GLU A 485 14.18 12.25 2.54
N THR A 486 13.54 12.12 1.37
CA THR A 486 12.43 11.18 1.21
C THR A 486 12.98 9.76 1.07
N ASN A 487 12.52 8.83 1.92
CA ASN A 487 12.99 7.45 1.82
C ASN A 487 12.53 6.84 0.48
N PRO A 488 13.40 6.13 -0.27
CA PRO A 488 13.01 5.44 -1.50
C PRO A 488 11.84 4.47 -1.33
N LEU A 489 11.65 3.86 -0.16
CA LEU A 489 10.49 3.03 0.16
C LEU A 489 9.19 3.84 0.20
N GLU A 490 9.22 5.03 0.82
CA GLU A 490 8.06 5.93 0.87
C GLU A 490 7.69 6.38 -0.55
N LEU A 491 8.69 6.69 -1.39
CA LEU A 491 8.47 7.04 -2.79
C LEU A 491 7.86 5.89 -3.60
N ALA A 492 8.35 4.67 -3.41
CA ALA A 492 7.81 3.47 -4.06
C ALA A 492 6.33 3.25 -3.70
N VAL A 493 5.97 3.44 -2.43
CA VAL A 493 4.59 3.34 -1.95
C VAL A 493 3.72 4.46 -2.51
N LYS A 494 4.15 5.73 -2.41
CA LYS A 494 3.41 6.88 -2.96
C LYS A 494 3.13 6.70 -4.45
N GLN A 495 4.10 6.21 -5.21
CA GLN A 495 3.92 5.89 -6.63
C GLN A 495 2.89 4.76 -6.83
N SER A 496 2.99 3.65 -6.11
CA SER A 496 2.06 2.51 -6.22
C SER A 496 0.62 2.86 -5.81
N VAL A 497 0.44 3.71 -4.80
CA VAL A 497 -0.88 4.22 -4.38
C VAL A 497 -1.47 5.15 -5.45
N SER A 498 -0.68 6.09 -5.99
CA SER A 498 -1.14 6.96 -7.10
C SER A 498 -1.53 6.16 -8.35
N ASP A 499 -0.81 5.07 -8.59
CA ASP A 499 -1.07 4.15 -9.67
C ASP A 499 -2.40 3.40 -9.47
N THR A 500 -2.73 3.05 -8.22
CA THR A 500 -3.99 2.42 -7.84
C THR A 500 -5.17 3.39 -7.98
N SER A 501 -5.04 4.62 -7.48
CA SER A 501 -6.11 5.62 -7.61
C SER A 501 -6.39 5.97 -9.08
N SER A 502 -5.35 5.99 -9.93
CA SER A 502 -5.52 6.14 -11.38
C SER A 502 -6.28 4.96 -12.01
N ALA A 503 -6.02 3.74 -11.54
CA ALA A 503 -6.71 2.54 -12.00
C ALA A 503 -8.18 2.50 -11.55
N GLU A 504 -8.48 2.92 -10.33
CA GLU A 504 -9.86 3.04 -9.81
C GLU A 504 -10.65 4.11 -10.57
N ALA A 505 -10.04 5.28 -10.82
CA ALA A 505 -10.65 6.33 -11.62
C ALA A 505 -10.93 5.85 -13.06
N ALA A 506 -9.99 5.12 -13.67
CA ALA A 506 -10.20 4.51 -14.98
C ALA A 506 -11.31 3.46 -14.97
N GLN A 507 -11.38 2.62 -13.93
CA GLN A 507 -12.44 1.63 -13.79
C GLN A 507 -13.81 2.28 -13.61
N ALA A 508 -13.90 3.38 -12.85
CA ALA A 508 -15.13 4.15 -12.72
C ALA A 508 -15.63 4.69 -14.07
N THR A 509 -14.73 5.12 -14.98
CA THR A 509 -15.14 5.51 -16.35
C THR A 509 -15.64 4.31 -17.16
N VAL A 510 -15.08 3.12 -16.95
CA VAL A 510 -15.57 1.91 -17.61
C VAL A 510 -16.97 1.57 -17.12
N ASP A 511 -17.21 1.65 -15.81
CA ASP A 511 -18.51 1.35 -15.23
C ASP A 511 -19.59 2.37 -15.65
N GLN A 512 -19.23 3.64 -15.84
CA GLN A 512 -20.13 4.65 -16.42
C GLN A 512 -20.56 4.34 -17.86
N VAL A 513 -19.72 3.66 -18.64
CA VAL A 513 -19.99 3.33 -20.06
C VAL A 513 -20.57 1.93 -20.24
N LYS A 514 -20.67 1.13 -19.17
CA LYS A 514 -21.44 -0.12 -19.19
C LYS A 514 -22.93 0.22 -19.29
N VAL A 515 -23.45 0.19 -20.51
CA VAL A 515 -24.89 0.31 -20.77
C VAL A 515 -25.48 -1.09 -20.83
N GLU A 516 -26.58 -1.32 -20.10
CA GLU A 516 -27.36 -2.56 -20.17
C GLU A 516 -28.22 -2.55 -21.44
N GLY A 517 -28.23 -3.66 -22.18
CA GLY A 517 -28.99 -3.83 -23.42
C GLY A 517 -28.11 -4.15 -24.64
N ILE A 518 -28.53 -5.14 -25.41
CA ILE A 518 -27.80 -5.57 -26.61
C ILE A 518 -27.89 -4.52 -27.72
N ASP A 519 -29.07 -3.96 -27.95
CA ASP A 519 -29.29 -3.03 -29.06
C ASP A 519 -28.51 -1.71 -28.86
N THR A 520 -28.34 -1.26 -27.62
CA THR A 520 -27.53 -0.08 -27.27
C THR A 520 -26.04 -0.39 -27.42
N ASN A 521 -25.58 -1.54 -26.95
CA ASN A 521 -24.19 -1.99 -27.11
C ASN A 521 -23.81 -2.19 -28.60
N VAL A 522 -24.71 -2.75 -29.42
CA VAL A 522 -24.50 -2.90 -30.87
C VAL A 522 -24.47 -1.54 -31.57
N ALA A 523 -25.33 -0.59 -31.18
CA ALA A 523 -25.31 0.77 -31.72
C ALA A 523 -23.98 1.48 -31.43
N VAL A 524 -23.49 1.39 -30.18
CA VAL A 524 -22.16 1.92 -29.79
C VAL A 524 -21.05 1.28 -30.61
N MET A 525 -21.08 -0.05 -30.79
CA MET A 525 -20.07 -0.78 -31.56
C MET A 525 -20.03 -0.34 -33.03
N LYS A 526 -21.20 -0.27 -33.67
CA LYS A 526 -21.34 0.12 -35.09
C LYS A 526 -20.76 1.51 -35.34
N GLU A 527 -21.05 2.42 -34.43
CA GLU A 527 -20.57 3.78 -34.49
C GLU A 527 -19.06 3.91 -34.24
N LEU A 528 -18.52 3.18 -33.26
CA LEU A 528 -17.07 3.19 -33.01
C LEU A 528 -16.29 2.56 -34.19
N LEU A 529 -16.87 1.56 -34.86
CA LEU A 529 -16.32 0.94 -36.06
C LEU A 529 -16.62 1.71 -37.35
N PHE A 530 -17.39 2.79 -37.29
CA PHE A 530 -17.80 3.56 -38.47
C PHE A 530 -16.64 3.94 -39.41
N PRO A 531 -15.47 4.40 -38.91
CA PRO A 531 -14.32 4.69 -39.78
C PRO A 531 -13.82 3.46 -40.56
N ALA A 532 -13.81 2.29 -39.93
CA ALA A 532 -13.38 1.04 -40.57
C ALA A 532 -14.43 0.53 -41.57
N ILE A 533 -15.72 0.66 -41.23
CA ILE A 533 -16.84 0.32 -42.10
C ILE A 533 -16.83 1.19 -43.36
N GLU A 534 -16.56 2.49 -43.22
CA GLU A 534 -16.48 3.42 -44.36
C GLU A 534 -15.28 3.11 -45.28
N ILE A 535 -14.13 2.73 -44.72
CA ILE A 535 -12.98 2.26 -45.52
C ILE A 535 -13.35 0.97 -46.26
N GLY A 536 -13.98 0.01 -45.57
CA GLY A 536 -14.45 -1.24 -46.17
C GLY A 536 -15.45 -1.00 -47.30
N ARG A 537 -16.41 -0.09 -47.10
CA ARG A 537 -17.37 0.33 -48.13
C ARG A 537 -16.68 0.93 -49.34
N ARG A 538 -15.68 1.79 -49.16
CA ARG A 538 -14.90 2.34 -50.27
C ARG A 538 -14.14 1.27 -51.03
N LEU A 539 -13.51 0.32 -50.33
CA LEU A 539 -12.86 -0.83 -50.97
C LEU A 539 -13.86 -1.69 -51.75
N GLN A 540 -15.07 -1.86 -51.21
CA GLN A 540 -16.14 -2.58 -51.90
C GLN A 540 -16.61 -1.85 -53.16
N ILE A 541 -16.73 -0.51 -53.14
CA ILE A 541 -17.04 0.32 -54.33
C ILE A 541 -15.93 0.20 -55.39
N LEU A 542 -14.67 0.15 -54.96
CA LEU A 542 -13.54 -0.08 -55.86
C LEU A 542 -13.54 -1.52 -56.43
N ALA A 543 -14.00 -2.51 -55.65
CA ALA A 543 -14.10 -3.89 -56.08
C ALA A 543 -15.35 -4.18 -56.94
N SER A 544 -16.43 -3.42 -56.76
CA SER A 544 -17.66 -3.51 -57.55
C SER A 544 -17.54 -2.85 -58.92
N TRP A 545 -16.42 -2.18 -59.22
CA TRP A 545 -16.15 -1.47 -60.48
C TRP A 545 -17.18 -0.39 -60.83
N GLU A 546 -17.90 0.15 -59.85
CA GLU A 546 -18.87 1.23 -60.06
C GLU A 546 -18.23 2.46 -60.72
N ASP A 547 -17.01 2.80 -60.32
CA ASP A 547 -16.16 3.79 -60.98
C ASP A 547 -14.98 3.09 -61.69
N PRO A 548 -15.06 2.80 -63.00
CA PRO A 548 -14.05 1.99 -63.69
C PRO A 548 -12.68 2.66 -63.71
N TYR A 549 -12.61 3.99 -63.85
CA TYR A 549 -11.34 4.73 -63.86
C TYR A 549 -10.61 4.66 -62.51
N LYS A 550 -11.32 4.87 -61.38
CA LYS A 550 -10.73 4.81 -60.03
C LYS A 550 -10.28 3.40 -59.67
N SER A 551 -11.09 2.41 -60.05
CA SER A 551 -10.81 0.99 -59.81
C SER A 551 -9.58 0.52 -60.60
N THR A 552 -9.46 0.94 -61.86
CA THR A 552 -8.29 0.66 -62.71
C THR A 552 -7.02 1.31 -62.14
N MET A 553 -7.09 2.58 -61.74
CA MET A 553 -5.95 3.27 -61.12
C MET A 553 -5.50 2.62 -59.82
N PHE A 554 -6.44 2.23 -58.96
CA PHE A 554 -6.15 1.51 -57.72
C PHE A 554 -5.51 0.14 -57.98
N LEU A 555 -6.03 -0.61 -58.95
CA LEU A 555 -5.50 -1.92 -59.34
C LEU A 555 -4.05 -1.79 -59.84
N VAL A 556 -3.79 -0.88 -60.78
CA VAL A 556 -2.45 -0.68 -61.36
C VAL A 556 -1.46 -0.23 -60.28
N LEU A 557 -1.84 0.70 -59.41
CA LEU A 557 -0.99 1.18 -58.30
C LEU A 557 -0.68 0.05 -57.30
N THR A 558 -1.67 -0.79 -56.99
CA THR A 558 -1.51 -1.91 -56.06
C THR A 558 -0.63 -2.99 -56.67
N CYS A 559 -0.86 -3.37 -57.93
CA CYS A 559 -0.01 -4.30 -58.68
C CYS A 559 1.43 -3.81 -58.79
N TYR A 560 1.63 -2.52 -59.08
CA TYR A 560 2.96 -1.91 -59.11
C TYR A 560 3.67 -1.99 -57.74
N SER A 561 2.93 -1.72 -56.66
CA SER A 561 3.45 -1.80 -55.28
C SER A 561 3.84 -3.23 -54.89
N ILE A 562 3.09 -4.24 -55.35
CA ILE A 562 3.39 -5.66 -55.15
C ILE A 562 4.66 -6.06 -55.92
N LEU A 563 4.74 -5.72 -57.20
CA LEU A 563 5.89 -6.07 -58.06
C LEU A 563 7.20 -5.44 -57.60
N ARG A 564 7.15 -4.22 -57.04
CA ARG A 564 8.32 -3.51 -56.52
C ARG A 564 8.74 -3.96 -55.10
N GLY A 565 8.01 -4.91 -54.50
CA GLY A 565 8.29 -5.42 -53.15
C GLY A 565 7.99 -4.43 -52.03
N TRP A 566 7.21 -3.37 -52.30
CA TRP A 566 6.84 -2.35 -51.31
C TRP A 566 5.86 -2.87 -50.26
N THR A 567 5.28 -4.05 -50.48
CA THR A 567 4.40 -4.76 -49.54
C THR A 567 5.04 -4.95 -48.16
N ARG A 568 6.37 -5.10 -48.08
CA ARG A 568 7.10 -5.16 -46.80
C ARG A 568 6.98 -3.87 -45.96
N TYR A 569 6.83 -2.72 -46.61
CA TYR A 569 6.80 -1.41 -45.95
C TYR A 569 5.40 -0.89 -45.64
N ILE A 570 4.34 -1.55 -46.14
CA ILE A 570 2.95 -1.16 -45.88
C ILE A 570 2.65 -1.16 -44.38
N LEU A 571 3.01 -2.24 -43.68
CA LEU A 571 2.79 -2.37 -42.24
C LEU A 571 3.61 -1.34 -41.42
N PRO A 572 4.94 -1.19 -41.62
CA PRO A 572 5.72 -0.11 -41.01
C PRO A 572 5.14 1.29 -41.24
N PHE A 573 4.72 1.59 -42.47
CA PHE A 573 4.15 2.89 -42.82
C PHE A 573 2.85 3.15 -42.06
N LEU A 574 1.96 2.15 -41.96
CA LEU A 574 0.71 2.27 -41.21
C LEU A 574 0.99 2.56 -39.72
N LEU A 575 1.91 1.81 -39.11
CA LEU A 575 2.30 2.00 -37.70
C LEU A 575 2.87 3.40 -37.47
N LEU A 576 3.77 3.86 -38.34
CA LEU A 576 4.39 5.19 -38.24
C LEU A 576 3.34 6.30 -38.44
N PHE A 577 2.44 6.14 -39.42
CA PHE A 577 1.34 7.08 -39.65
C PHE A 577 0.43 7.19 -38.41
N THR A 578 0.07 6.07 -37.78
CA THR A 578 -0.72 6.10 -36.53
C THR A 578 0.03 6.79 -35.39
N ALA A 579 1.33 6.54 -35.22
CA ALA A 579 2.14 7.19 -34.20
C ALA A 579 2.23 8.72 -34.42
N VAL A 580 2.43 9.15 -35.67
CA VAL A 580 2.45 10.57 -36.05
C VAL A 580 1.10 11.22 -35.79
N LEU A 581 -0.01 10.55 -36.11
CA LEU A 581 -1.35 11.06 -35.81
C LEU A 581 -1.59 11.21 -34.30
N MET A 582 -1.11 10.27 -33.48
CA MET A 582 -1.22 10.37 -32.01
C MET A 582 -0.43 11.57 -31.46
N ILE A 583 0.81 11.76 -31.92
CA ILE A 583 1.66 12.90 -31.53
C ILE A 583 1.08 14.22 -32.02
N TRP A 584 0.61 14.27 -33.27
CA TRP A 584 -0.06 15.44 -33.85
C TRP A 584 -1.28 15.82 -33.02
N ARG A 585 -2.17 14.86 -32.74
CA ARG A 585 -3.37 15.12 -31.93
C ARG A 585 -3.01 15.61 -30.54
N ARG A 586 -1.98 15.06 -29.89
CA ARG A 586 -1.49 15.58 -28.61
C ARG A 586 -1.12 17.07 -28.68
N GLN A 587 -0.37 17.48 -29.69
CA GLN A 587 0.07 18.88 -29.82
C GLN A 587 -1.10 19.86 -30.04
N PHE A 588 -2.12 19.43 -30.78
CA PHE A 588 -3.30 20.25 -31.10
C PHE A 588 -4.42 20.20 -30.05
N ASN A 589 -4.47 19.16 -29.21
CA ASN A 589 -5.62 18.88 -28.34
C ASN A 589 -5.42 19.33 -26.88
N LYS A 590 -4.56 20.33 -26.60
CA LYS A 590 -4.17 20.86 -25.27
C LYS A 590 -5.32 20.95 -24.24
N GLY A 591 -5.66 19.82 -23.61
CA GLY A 591 -6.60 19.73 -22.49
C GLY A 591 -8.09 19.87 -22.81
N LYS A 592 -8.55 19.79 -24.07
CA LYS A 592 -10.00 19.81 -24.33
C LYS A 592 -10.63 18.45 -23.96
N PRO A 593 -11.67 18.42 -23.10
CA PRO A 593 -12.40 17.19 -22.86
C PRO A 593 -12.98 16.69 -24.18
N LEU A 594 -12.85 15.38 -24.44
CA LEU A 594 -13.40 14.75 -25.64
C LEU A 594 -14.89 15.06 -25.73
N GLU A 595 -15.33 15.54 -26.91
CA GLU A 595 -16.75 15.69 -27.16
C GLU A 595 -17.45 14.33 -27.00
N PRO A 596 -18.45 14.25 -26.11
CA PRO A 596 -19.09 13.00 -25.75
C PRO A 596 -19.79 12.39 -26.95
N PHE A 597 -19.64 11.08 -27.10
CA PHE A 597 -20.11 10.36 -28.27
C PHE A 597 -21.65 10.32 -28.34
N ARG A 598 -22.26 10.93 -29.36
CA ARG A 598 -23.72 11.01 -29.58
C ARG A 598 -24.24 9.74 -30.27
N VAL A 599 -24.83 8.83 -29.52
CA VAL A 599 -25.50 7.63 -30.06
C VAL A 599 -26.99 7.93 -30.26
N THR A 600 -27.51 7.66 -31.45
CA THR A 600 -28.96 7.62 -31.72
C THR A 600 -29.54 6.29 -31.23
N PRO A 601 -30.57 6.28 -30.37
CA PRO A 601 -31.14 5.03 -29.90
C PRO A 601 -31.88 4.28 -31.03
N PRO A 602 -31.87 2.94 -30.99
CA PRO A 602 -32.52 2.12 -31.99
C PRO A 602 -34.05 2.24 -31.95
N PRO A 603 -34.75 1.98 -33.07
CA PRO A 603 -36.21 1.98 -33.13
C PRO A 603 -36.79 0.79 -32.33
N ASN A 604 -37.80 1.07 -31.49
CA ASN A 604 -38.48 0.08 -30.65
C ASN A 604 -38.93 -1.15 -31.44
N ARG A 605 -38.49 -2.35 -31.02
CA ARG A 605 -39.05 -3.63 -31.46
C ARG A 605 -39.59 -4.44 -30.28
N ASN A 606 -40.55 -5.30 -30.58
CA ASN A 606 -41.48 -5.94 -29.64
C ASN A 606 -40.80 -6.99 -28.74
N ALA A 607 -41.08 -6.93 -27.43
CA ALA A 607 -40.48 -7.74 -26.37
C ALA A 607 -40.75 -9.26 -26.44
N VAL A 608 -41.59 -9.71 -27.37
CA VAL A 608 -42.06 -11.12 -27.43
C VAL A 608 -41.20 -11.97 -28.38
N GLU A 609 -40.45 -11.37 -29.31
CA GLU A 609 -39.54 -12.11 -30.21
C GLU A 609 -38.13 -12.32 -29.60
N GLN A 610 -37.76 -11.54 -28.57
CA GLN A 610 -36.47 -11.67 -27.86
C GLN A 610 -36.43 -12.78 -26.80
N LEU A 611 -37.58 -13.35 -26.42
CA LEU A 611 -37.68 -14.26 -25.27
C LEU A 611 -37.49 -15.76 -25.60
N LEU A 612 -37.39 -16.16 -26.87
CA LEU A 612 -37.53 -17.58 -27.24
C LEU A 612 -36.27 -18.28 -27.78
N THR A 613 -35.09 -17.68 -27.66
CA THR A 613 -33.82 -18.38 -28.00
C THR A 613 -32.70 -18.04 -27.02
N LEU A 614 -32.36 -18.98 -26.13
CA LEU A 614 -31.12 -19.06 -25.33
C LEU A 614 -30.68 -17.77 -24.58
N GLN A 615 -31.27 -17.55 -23.40
CA GLN A 615 -30.89 -16.47 -22.47
C GLN A 615 -29.40 -16.50 -22.06
N ASP A 616 -28.80 -17.70 -21.97
CA ASP A 616 -27.37 -17.85 -21.67
C ASP A 616 -26.46 -17.48 -22.86
N ALA A 617 -26.86 -17.78 -24.11
CA ALA A 617 -26.07 -17.39 -25.27
C ALA A 617 -26.17 -15.88 -25.55
N ILE A 618 -27.36 -15.31 -25.31
CA ILE A 618 -27.63 -13.88 -25.46
C ILE A 618 -26.83 -13.06 -24.46
N SER A 619 -26.79 -13.45 -23.19
CA SER A 619 -25.99 -12.76 -22.16
C SER A 619 -24.47 -12.90 -22.41
N GLN A 620 -24.01 -14.03 -22.93
CA GLN A 620 -22.60 -14.20 -23.34
C GLN A 620 -22.24 -13.31 -24.53
N VAL A 621 -23.12 -13.20 -25.53
CA VAL A 621 -22.93 -12.31 -26.68
C VAL A 621 -22.95 -10.85 -26.25
N GLU A 622 -23.87 -10.47 -25.36
CA GLU A 622 -23.91 -9.12 -24.77
C GLU A 622 -22.59 -8.80 -24.04
N ALA A 623 -22.11 -9.72 -23.20
CA ALA A 623 -20.85 -9.55 -22.49
C ALA A 623 -19.65 -9.43 -23.44
N LEU A 624 -19.61 -10.19 -24.54
CA LEU A 624 -18.57 -10.09 -25.56
C LEU A 624 -18.61 -8.76 -26.32
N ILE A 625 -19.81 -8.29 -26.70
CA ILE A 625 -19.99 -6.99 -27.37
C ILE A 625 -19.59 -5.87 -26.42
N GLN A 626 -20.01 -5.95 -25.16
CA GLN A 626 -19.66 -4.97 -24.13
C GLN A 626 -18.16 -4.93 -23.88
N ALA A 627 -17.50 -6.09 -23.79
CA ALA A 627 -16.04 -6.17 -23.70
C ALA A 627 -15.35 -5.56 -24.93
N GLY A 628 -15.86 -5.86 -26.13
CA GLY A 628 -15.37 -5.27 -27.39
C GLY A 628 -15.49 -3.74 -27.41
N ASN A 629 -16.63 -3.20 -26.99
CA ASN A 629 -16.87 -1.76 -26.87
C ASN A 629 -15.91 -1.09 -25.89
N ILE A 630 -15.69 -1.69 -24.72
CA ILE A 630 -14.75 -1.19 -23.71
C ILE A 630 -13.32 -1.13 -24.30
N ILE A 631 -12.89 -2.18 -24.99
CA ILE A 631 -11.57 -2.21 -25.64
C ILE A 631 -11.46 -1.08 -26.68
N LEU A 632 -12.47 -0.92 -27.52
CA LEU A 632 -12.48 0.07 -28.59
C LEU A 632 -12.50 1.52 -28.05
N LEU A 633 -13.22 1.76 -26.96
CA LEU A 633 -13.24 3.05 -26.25
C LEU A 633 -11.92 3.36 -25.58
N LYS A 634 -11.25 2.38 -24.96
CA LYS A 634 -9.90 2.55 -24.41
C LYS A 634 -8.87 2.84 -25.50
N LEU A 635 -8.91 2.10 -26.62
CA LEU A 635 -8.05 2.35 -27.78
C LEU A 635 -8.28 3.76 -28.35
N ARG A 636 -9.54 4.20 -28.41
CA ARG A 636 -9.89 5.57 -28.78
C ARG A 636 -9.32 6.60 -27.79
N ALA A 637 -9.44 6.37 -26.49
CA ALA A 637 -8.90 7.28 -25.47
C ALA A 637 -7.38 7.45 -25.62
N VAL A 638 -6.65 6.37 -25.91
CA VAL A 638 -5.21 6.41 -26.22
C VAL A 638 -4.93 7.16 -27.52
N LEU A 639 -5.68 6.89 -28.59
CA LEU A 639 -5.49 7.53 -29.90
C LEU A 639 -5.76 9.05 -29.89
N PHE A 640 -6.64 9.50 -29.00
CA PHE A 640 -6.98 10.92 -28.82
C PHE A 640 -6.18 11.62 -27.71
N ALA A 641 -5.18 10.95 -27.13
CA ALA A 641 -4.28 11.50 -26.12
C ALA A 641 -4.94 11.95 -24.80
N VAL A 642 -5.97 11.22 -24.33
CA VAL A 642 -6.63 11.48 -23.03
C VAL A 642 -5.65 11.33 -21.87
N LEU A 643 -4.75 10.34 -21.94
CA LEU A 643 -3.56 10.27 -21.08
C LEU A 643 -2.29 10.48 -21.93
N PRO A 644 -1.60 11.64 -21.80
CA PRO A 644 -0.43 11.93 -22.62
C PRO A 644 0.72 10.95 -22.38
N GLN A 645 0.96 10.53 -21.13
CA GLN A 645 2.02 9.57 -20.81
C GLN A 645 1.80 8.20 -21.46
N ALA A 646 0.58 7.65 -21.41
CA ALA A 646 0.26 6.38 -22.05
C ALA A 646 0.33 6.47 -23.58
N THR A 647 -0.09 7.61 -24.13
CA THR A 647 -0.04 7.90 -25.57
C THR A 647 1.39 7.96 -26.08
N ASP A 648 2.29 8.60 -25.34
CA ASP A 648 3.71 8.69 -25.70
C ASP A 648 4.37 7.31 -25.68
N MET A 649 4.07 6.50 -24.66
CA MET A 649 4.60 5.14 -24.56
C MET A 649 4.12 4.27 -25.74
N VAL A 650 2.83 4.36 -26.10
CA VAL A 650 2.26 3.62 -27.23
C VAL A 650 2.79 4.14 -28.57
N ALA A 651 2.91 5.45 -28.75
CA ALA A 651 3.49 6.04 -29.95
C ALA A 651 4.96 5.62 -30.13
N LEU A 652 5.76 5.64 -29.06
CA LEU A 652 7.14 5.14 -29.09
C LEU A 652 7.19 3.64 -29.43
N LEU A 653 6.33 2.83 -28.82
CA LEU A 653 6.24 1.40 -29.12
C LEU A 653 5.88 1.16 -30.60
N LEU A 654 4.94 1.91 -31.15
CA LEU A 654 4.56 1.84 -32.58
C LEU A 654 5.73 2.21 -33.49
N VAL A 655 6.52 3.23 -33.13
CA VAL A 655 7.73 3.63 -33.88
C VAL A 655 8.81 2.54 -33.82
N VAL A 656 9.08 1.97 -32.64
CA VAL A 656 10.03 0.86 -32.48
C VAL A 656 9.58 -0.36 -33.30
N LEU A 657 8.29 -0.71 -33.22
CA LEU A 657 7.72 -1.83 -33.97
C LEU A 657 7.78 -1.59 -35.48
N ALA A 658 7.50 -0.37 -35.94
CA ALA A 658 7.66 0.02 -37.34
C ALA A 658 9.11 -0.14 -37.81
N ALA A 659 10.10 0.26 -36.99
CA ALA A 659 11.52 0.07 -37.30
C ALA A 659 11.88 -1.43 -37.39
N VAL A 660 11.41 -2.26 -36.45
CA VAL A 660 11.65 -3.71 -36.48
C VAL A 660 11.09 -4.33 -37.77
N PHE A 661 9.85 -4.03 -38.15
CA PHE A 661 9.26 -4.57 -39.39
C PHE A 661 9.93 -4.02 -40.66
N ALA A 662 10.41 -2.77 -40.64
CA ALA A 662 11.09 -2.16 -41.78
C ALA A 662 12.47 -2.78 -42.02
N PHE A 663 13.26 -2.99 -40.97
CA PHE A 663 14.66 -3.40 -41.07
C PHE A 663 14.87 -4.92 -40.94
N VAL A 664 14.09 -5.60 -40.10
CA VAL A 664 14.27 -7.04 -39.84
C VAL A 664 13.49 -7.88 -40.87
N PRO A 665 14.12 -8.84 -41.55
CA PRO A 665 13.40 -9.76 -42.43
C PRO A 665 12.35 -10.59 -41.68
N LEU A 666 11.18 -10.79 -42.30
CA LEU A 666 10.03 -11.51 -41.71
C LEU A 666 10.40 -12.90 -41.14
N ARG A 667 11.31 -13.64 -41.78
CA ARG A 667 11.77 -14.96 -41.30
C ARG A 667 12.35 -14.93 -39.88
N TYR A 668 13.11 -13.88 -39.53
CA TYR A 668 13.68 -13.76 -38.19
C TYR A 668 12.63 -13.33 -37.17
N ILE A 669 11.67 -12.49 -37.58
CA ILE A 669 10.52 -12.12 -36.74
C ILE A 669 9.68 -13.37 -36.41
N ILE A 670 9.39 -14.21 -37.40
CA ILE A 670 8.66 -15.47 -37.22
C ILE A 670 9.43 -16.41 -36.28
N THR A 671 10.75 -16.51 -36.46
CA THR A 671 11.60 -17.33 -35.58
C THR A 671 11.60 -16.81 -34.13
N LEU A 672 11.62 -15.50 -33.94
CA LEU A 672 11.57 -14.87 -32.61
C LEU A 672 10.21 -15.10 -31.94
N VAL A 673 9.11 -14.96 -32.68
CA VAL A 673 7.75 -15.27 -32.18
C VAL A 673 7.63 -16.74 -31.80
N PHE A 674 8.17 -17.65 -32.62
CA PHE A 674 8.19 -19.08 -32.30
C PHE A 674 8.96 -19.36 -31.00
N LEU A 675 10.17 -18.81 -30.86
CA LEU A 675 10.96 -18.91 -29.63
C LEU A 675 10.20 -18.34 -28.43
N GLU A 676 9.55 -17.20 -28.57
CA GLU A 676 8.77 -16.57 -27.50
C GLU A 676 7.65 -17.48 -27.00
N VAL A 677 6.84 -18.02 -27.91
CA VAL A 677 5.71 -18.89 -27.58
C VAL A 677 6.18 -20.17 -26.87
N PHE A 678 7.25 -20.80 -27.36
CA PHE A 678 7.75 -22.06 -26.79
C PHE A 678 8.62 -21.89 -25.54
N THR A 679 9.20 -20.71 -25.30
CA THR A 679 10.03 -20.45 -24.10
C THR A 679 9.24 -19.82 -22.96
N ARG A 680 7.98 -19.42 -23.20
CA ARG A 680 7.15 -18.69 -22.24
C ARG A 680 6.96 -19.40 -20.89
N GLU A 681 6.75 -20.71 -20.92
CA GLU A 681 6.51 -21.53 -19.73
C GLU A 681 7.78 -22.16 -19.15
N MET A 682 8.97 -21.84 -19.70
CA MET A 682 10.22 -22.37 -19.15
C MET A 682 10.42 -21.89 -17.70
N PRO A 683 10.80 -22.76 -16.75
CA PRO A 683 10.91 -22.41 -15.33
C PRO A 683 11.77 -21.17 -15.06
N TYR A 684 12.90 -21.02 -15.76
CA TYR A 684 13.81 -19.89 -15.62
C TYR A 684 13.24 -18.55 -16.12
N ARG A 685 12.28 -18.57 -17.05
CA ARG A 685 11.71 -17.37 -17.69
C ARG A 685 10.30 -17.07 -17.22
N LYS A 686 9.57 -18.07 -16.72
CA LYS A 686 8.17 -18.00 -16.32
C LYS A 686 7.91 -16.84 -15.37
N GLU A 687 8.72 -16.68 -14.34
CA GLU A 687 8.55 -15.58 -13.37
C GLU A 687 8.69 -14.20 -14.02
N SER A 688 9.71 -14.01 -14.88
CA SER A 688 9.90 -12.76 -15.62
C SER A 688 8.73 -12.49 -16.57
N ASN A 689 8.22 -13.53 -17.23
CA ASN A 689 7.10 -13.40 -18.13
C ASN A 689 5.79 -13.11 -17.39
N ASP A 690 5.50 -13.79 -16.28
CA ASP A 690 4.32 -13.53 -15.46
C ASP A 690 4.35 -12.09 -14.92
N LYS A 691 5.55 -11.59 -14.57
CA LYS A 691 5.77 -10.20 -14.19
C LYS A 691 5.47 -9.23 -15.34
N LEU A 692 5.94 -9.50 -16.56
CA LEU A 692 5.63 -8.69 -17.74
C LEU A 692 4.13 -8.69 -18.07
N VAL A 693 3.49 -9.87 -18.05
CA VAL A 693 2.05 -10.02 -18.30
C VAL A 693 1.25 -9.26 -17.25
N ARG A 694 1.65 -9.32 -15.98
CA ARG A 694 1.05 -8.54 -14.89
C ARG A 694 1.19 -7.04 -15.14
N ARG A 695 2.38 -6.54 -15.53
CA ARG A 695 2.62 -5.12 -15.83
C ARG A 695 1.77 -4.62 -16.99
N VAL A 696 1.67 -5.39 -18.07
CA VAL A 696 0.80 -5.04 -19.22
C VAL A 696 -0.66 -4.99 -18.79
N ARG A 697 -1.10 -5.93 -17.94
CA ARG A 697 -2.46 -5.94 -17.40
C ARG A 697 -2.73 -4.72 -16.51
N GLU A 698 -1.83 -4.42 -15.57
CA GLU A 698 -1.96 -3.25 -14.69
C GLU A 698 -1.99 -1.95 -15.49
N TRP A 699 -1.09 -1.80 -16.47
CA TRP A 699 -1.08 -0.67 -17.37
C TRP A 699 -2.40 -0.53 -18.15
N TRP A 700 -2.96 -1.63 -18.64
CA TRP A 700 -4.23 -1.64 -19.37
C TRP A 700 -5.43 -1.22 -18.50
N ILE A 701 -5.44 -1.61 -17.23
CA ILE A 701 -6.51 -1.24 -16.29
C ILE A 701 -6.54 0.28 -16.07
N ARG A 702 -5.37 0.94 -16.03
CA ARG A 702 -5.23 2.40 -15.84
C ARG A 702 -5.74 3.26 -16.98
N ILE A 703 -5.97 2.70 -18.17
CA ILE A 703 -6.47 3.47 -19.30
C ILE A 703 -7.99 3.67 -19.11
N PRO A 704 -8.49 4.92 -19.00
CA PRO A 704 -9.91 5.21 -18.89
C PRO A 704 -10.62 4.94 -20.22
N ALA A 705 -11.91 4.63 -20.15
CA ALA A 705 -12.76 4.58 -21.33
C ALA A 705 -13.17 6.00 -21.74
N ALA A 706 -13.19 6.29 -23.05
CA ALA A 706 -13.72 7.57 -23.53
C ALA A 706 -15.23 7.69 -23.19
N PRO A 707 -15.71 8.85 -22.70
CA PRO A 707 -17.10 9.01 -22.27
C PRO A 707 -18.08 8.97 -23.45
N VAL A 708 -19.22 8.29 -23.26
CA VAL A 708 -20.31 8.17 -24.23
C VAL A 708 -21.56 8.87 -23.67
N GLN A 709 -22.20 9.77 -24.43
CA GLN A 709 -23.49 10.36 -24.04
C GLN A 709 -24.59 9.86 -24.99
N LEU A 710 -25.47 9.03 -24.45
CA LEU A 710 -26.68 8.63 -25.17
C LEU A 710 -27.61 9.85 -25.26
N ILE A 711 -27.91 10.32 -26.47
CA ILE A 711 -28.94 11.35 -26.66
C ILE A 711 -30.30 10.69 -26.49
N LYS A 712 -31.05 11.08 -25.45
CA LYS A 712 -32.48 10.78 -25.39
C LYS A 712 -33.17 11.58 -26.50
N PRO A 713 -34.05 10.98 -27.31
CA PRO A 713 -34.76 11.72 -28.34
C PRO A 713 -35.66 12.77 -27.68
N ASP A 714 -35.57 14.02 -28.14
CA ASP A 714 -36.48 15.09 -27.74
C ASP A 714 -37.91 14.75 -28.16
N ASP A 715 -38.81 14.52 -27.19
CA ASP A 715 -40.25 14.29 -27.41
C ASP A 715 -41.01 15.56 -27.89
N ASN A 716 -40.32 16.65 -28.20
CA ASN A 716 -40.93 17.93 -28.57
C ASN A 716 -41.01 18.18 -30.08
N LYS A 717 -41.59 17.25 -30.84
CA LYS A 717 -42.19 17.53 -32.17
C LYS A 717 -43.49 16.78 -32.42
N LYS A 718 -44.47 16.93 -31.52
CA LYS A 718 -45.89 16.71 -31.82
C LYS A 718 -46.78 17.80 -31.20
N LYS A 719 -46.62 19.04 -31.66
CA LYS A 719 -47.68 20.06 -31.60
C LYS A 719 -47.53 21.02 -32.77
N LYS A 720 -48.21 20.71 -33.87
CA LYS A 720 -48.86 21.66 -34.79
C LYS A 720 -50.04 20.92 -35.43
N SER A 721 -51.24 21.20 -34.94
CA SER A 721 -52.43 21.25 -35.80
C SER A 721 -52.43 22.60 -36.48
#